data_AF-A0A831ZTK9-F1
#
_entry.id   AF-A0A831ZTK9-F1
#
_cell.length_a   1.000
_cell.length_b   1.000
_cell.length_c   1.000
_cell.angle_alpha   90.00
_cell.angle_beta   90.00
_cell.angle_gamma   90.00
#
_symmetry.space_group_name_H-M   'P 1'
#
loop_
_entity.id
_entity.type
_entity.pdbx_description
1 polymer ?
#
loop_
_entity_poly.entity_id
_entity_poly.type
_entity_poly.pdbx_seq_one_letter_code
_entity_poly.pdbx_strand_id
1 'polypeptide(L)'
;MRIAPPFPRVPRERAVAVEPAPAARVSDAFLRRLNHYPGRTLTRSGLDAEAAHRMRHLALTGMERSAGVVFGLEVGLEPVPEPEIPEAGGSDASPVTEVTLAPRQRYRLSISPGQGLCANGEDVVVPRPLKVLVDQIPRYDAVMRQNAAPPRGVGIVVLQPIAGEVLGTPDETDPCALDPAEEAYEDYRRVDGCRVVWMPWPKALGRLPLTGPRFRNAVAYRIFSYEAASSAADSPLPWNELGLPIALMHVARDGTVLFVDRWSVVRRGGAPRPKPPLFPGRGTPLLWQARMEQLHDHLRDLLASGLPLTEASDHVRYLPPVGVVPKSVLNAETRRCDFFPGCYRLEATPIPLEQAEWVVEAAASLKPVDLDTADALMLYLPVPQQLYDPKLLVKEEADPALQRTIDALLQEIGVLLGRRSDLRNQAPVVVGSCHRGAIPVYPDPDPDAQPDEIALSEGMLRDVFKNKTLQALRVLVDESLKPYALTSAERQALARLKAGSVDDPDCQDLAAFIDGLDERIRRSNDAVDLGFLKVQTDIYRMRQIMLGDEKATRLATSPILADIAKGETSYATEQHLKTFFEKMRLPESVEPAPRSAASATAPQGGAQWKGFRADPVSRAAQTAVISRKVLDPAEVGVAVETAATREAVQLKNPIVGKVPDFRSTTVAERIADPMAPEAKNYAVATKADIVHRIQQVPIELSDLEVPVSDGNTAVFPRDEFDRFREKYPNAVERLHKRIESHGSYILVRLKGLSSQDQEALGEALAVLLAHRNVRLNDASLPLLIVSGVFDPDPDTSDEPAFLAAGVTALESAVGILRRIEMRIVDYQAVREQCAQCMKTLQGIAQEWAQALKAVDDALAEKRHDLVTARWLLEEEKVRADDINRRRLEILKHHVPFIVYARPRRASITRDGTPRLKLGSVWVPAVPACLGRDQEAPDELETMFRHLRAMPLAWFPALQRLLDGLNRPEKIRDLFVTAKKAARMATEEAKTAAHTAGSPSAWNADAMATAHHVTTAYAIAAQRQWEKLAALDLEVLERLSFKELKEEGERTLSVNDLLSGALGRSQTARAVAQEVASMEDVATCLYDRTGRVPPAVRLLWAQKISQFDAPTDLRLLSVLPRWGELPLELRRDLQSFTDWLFAKANALIPEALAFMNDVVRVAVLLAAHAPVGHIVAGHAPFAATGRLGDRLTLVIDKGLVRLGMQVSIETAAGGTIRGIVDDMSGLEVRVKVTQIDTAAFAVSAGAKARFL
;
A
#
# COMPACT_ATOMS: atom_id res chain seq x y z
N MET A 1 -88.07 -53.01 -22.66
CA MET A 1 -87.20 -52.24 -23.59
C MET A 1 -85.74 -52.53 -23.25
N ARG A 2 -84.94 -53.10 -24.16
CA ARG A 2 -83.51 -53.40 -23.90
C ARG A 2 -82.68 -52.13 -24.10
N ILE A 3 -82.22 -51.51 -23.01
CA ILE A 3 -81.17 -50.48 -23.06
C ILE A 3 -79.82 -51.20 -22.98
N ALA A 4 -79.24 -51.47 -24.15
CA ALA A 4 -77.81 -51.70 -24.30
C ALA A 4 -77.04 -50.41 -23.92
N PRO A 5 -75.75 -50.47 -23.55
CA PRO A 5 -74.94 -49.25 -23.45
C PRO A 5 -74.95 -48.50 -24.80
N PRO A 6 -75.01 -47.15 -24.79
CA PRO A 6 -74.99 -46.36 -26.02
C PRO A 6 -73.57 -46.36 -26.61
N PHE A 7 -73.30 -47.37 -27.44
CA PHE A 7 -72.09 -47.54 -28.26
C PHE A 7 -70.78 -47.70 -27.46
N PRO A 8 -69.67 -48.12 -28.10
CA PRO A 8 -68.36 -47.58 -27.73
C PRO A 8 -68.40 -46.06 -27.91
N ARG A 9 -67.97 -45.28 -26.89
CA ARG A 9 -68.01 -43.81 -26.93
C ARG A 9 -67.42 -43.26 -28.23
N VAL A 10 -68.05 -42.24 -28.79
CA VAL A 10 -67.41 -41.42 -29.82
C VAL A 10 -66.23 -40.70 -29.18
N PRO A 11 -65.02 -40.73 -29.77
CA PRO A 11 -63.86 -40.07 -29.19
C PRO A 11 -64.13 -38.59 -28.88
N ARG A 12 -63.86 -38.19 -27.63
CA ARG A 12 -64.10 -36.88 -26.97
C ARG A 12 -65.44 -36.71 -26.23
N GLU A 13 -66.37 -37.67 -26.26
CA GLU A 13 -67.55 -37.63 -25.37
C GLU A 13 -67.15 -37.65 -23.88
N ARG A 14 -67.88 -36.90 -23.04
CA ARG A 14 -67.64 -36.73 -21.61
C ARG A 14 -68.93 -36.93 -20.83
N ALA A 15 -68.82 -37.52 -19.63
CA ALA A 15 -69.84 -37.30 -18.60
C ALA A 15 -69.75 -35.82 -18.18
N VAL A 16 -70.90 -35.14 -18.13
CA VAL A 16 -71.01 -33.72 -17.71
C VAL A 16 -71.66 -33.65 -16.32
N ALA A 17 -72.60 -34.56 -16.07
CA ALA A 17 -73.06 -34.98 -14.76
C ALA A 17 -73.47 -36.46 -14.84
N VAL A 18 -73.46 -37.17 -13.71
CA VAL A 18 -74.21 -38.41 -13.52
C VAL A 18 -75.52 -38.05 -12.83
N GLU A 19 -76.66 -38.49 -13.38
CA GLU A 19 -77.98 -38.31 -12.76
C GLU A 19 -78.62 -39.69 -12.47
N PRO A 20 -79.10 -39.97 -11.25
CA PRO A 20 -78.93 -39.16 -10.04
C PRO A 20 -77.45 -39.02 -9.63
N ALA A 21 -77.12 -37.90 -9.00
CA ALA A 21 -75.76 -37.61 -8.54
C ALA A 21 -75.31 -38.65 -7.48
N PRO A 22 -74.02 -39.06 -7.48
CA PRO A 22 -73.53 -40.08 -6.56
C PRO A 22 -73.55 -39.56 -5.10
N ALA A 23 -74.48 -40.08 -4.32
CA ALA A 23 -74.63 -39.78 -2.89
C ALA A 23 -74.08 -40.93 -2.03
N ALA A 24 -73.50 -40.60 -0.87
CA ALA A 24 -72.94 -41.58 0.08
C ALA A 24 -73.99 -42.50 0.74
N ARG A 25 -75.28 -42.25 0.48
CA ARG A 25 -76.41 -43.14 0.75
C ARG A 25 -77.28 -43.14 -0.50
N VAL A 26 -77.81 -44.30 -0.89
CA VAL A 26 -78.83 -44.39 -1.94
C VAL A 26 -80.06 -43.61 -1.46
N SER A 27 -80.55 -42.67 -2.28
CA SER A 27 -81.88 -42.08 -2.08
C SER A 27 -82.92 -42.95 -2.80
N ASP A 28 -84.07 -43.19 -2.17
CA ASP A 28 -85.13 -44.07 -2.69
C ASP A 28 -85.79 -43.55 -3.99
N ALA A 29 -85.39 -42.37 -4.46
CA ALA A 29 -86.09 -41.59 -5.47
C ALA A 29 -86.04 -42.16 -6.89
N PHE A 30 -84.93 -42.81 -7.30
CA PHE A 30 -84.75 -43.18 -8.72
C PHE A 30 -83.95 -44.46 -9.01
N LEU A 31 -84.20 -45.54 -8.25
CA LEU A 31 -83.90 -46.87 -8.75
C LEU A 31 -84.77 -47.19 -9.98
N ARG A 32 -84.24 -47.96 -10.93
CA ARG A 32 -85.10 -48.76 -11.83
C ARG A 32 -86.00 -49.63 -10.95
N ARG A 33 -87.30 -49.32 -10.89
CA ARG A 33 -88.28 -50.13 -10.17
C ARG A 33 -88.42 -51.50 -10.85
N LEU A 34 -87.62 -52.46 -10.39
CA LEU A 34 -88.05 -53.85 -10.33
C LEU A 34 -89.36 -53.84 -9.52
N ASN A 35 -90.46 -54.28 -10.12
CA ASN A 35 -91.78 -54.26 -9.47
C ASN A 35 -91.88 -55.39 -8.42
N HIS A 36 -91.23 -55.15 -7.27
CA HIS A 36 -91.34 -55.95 -6.07
C HIS A 36 -92.66 -55.63 -5.37
N TYR A 37 -93.69 -56.42 -5.67
CA TYR A 37 -94.87 -56.53 -4.82
C TYR A 37 -94.52 -57.44 -3.61
N PRO A 38 -95.05 -57.16 -2.40
CA PRO A 38 -94.86 -58.03 -1.25
C PRO A 38 -95.26 -59.49 -1.56
N GLY A 39 -94.45 -60.45 -1.12
CA GLY A 39 -94.69 -61.89 -1.31
C GLY A 39 -94.10 -62.50 -2.60
N ARG A 40 -93.39 -61.75 -3.44
CA ARG A 40 -92.65 -62.32 -4.59
C ARG A 40 -91.16 -62.51 -4.27
N THR A 41 -90.63 -63.69 -4.54
CA THR A 41 -89.19 -63.99 -4.42
C THR A 41 -88.34 -63.16 -5.38
N LEU A 42 -87.13 -62.79 -4.94
CA LEU A 42 -86.10 -62.18 -5.77
C LEU A 42 -85.56 -63.21 -6.76
N THR A 43 -85.62 -62.91 -8.06
CA THR A 43 -85.00 -63.77 -9.09
C THR A 43 -83.54 -63.37 -9.31
N ARG A 44 -82.66 -64.35 -9.61
CA ARG A 44 -81.25 -64.11 -10.02
C ARG A 44 -81.15 -62.99 -11.06
N SER A 45 -81.99 -63.05 -12.09
CA SER A 45 -82.11 -62.05 -13.17
C SER A 45 -82.52 -60.63 -12.72
N GLY A 46 -83.17 -60.47 -11.56
CA GLY A 46 -83.47 -59.18 -10.95
C GLY A 46 -82.27 -58.62 -10.21
N LEU A 47 -81.64 -59.44 -9.36
CA LEU A 47 -80.42 -59.10 -8.64
C LEU A 47 -79.26 -58.76 -9.60
N ASP A 48 -79.04 -59.56 -10.65
CA ASP A 48 -78.08 -59.29 -11.72
C ASP A 48 -78.33 -57.94 -12.41
N ALA A 49 -79.60 -57.60 -12.66
CA ALA A 49 -79.98 -56.36 -13.33
C ALA A 49 -79.78 -55.14 -12.42
N GLU A 50 -79.93 -55.29 -11.10
CA GLU A 50 -79.65 -54.23 -10.13
C GLU A 50 -78.14 -54.09 -9.88
N ALA A 51 -77.42 -55.18 -9.66
CA ALA A 51 -75.96 -55.18 -9.51
C ALA A 51 -75.29 -54.54 -10.74
N ALA A 52 -75.65 -54.97 -11.95
CA ALA A 52 -75.15 -54.37 -13.19
C ALA A 52 -75.58 -52.90 -13.38
N HIS A 53 -76.63 -52.43 -12.73
CA HIS A 53 -77.02 -51.00 -12.72
C HIS A 53 -76.14 -50.20 -11.73
N ARG A 54 -75.95 -50.70 -10.51
CA ARG A 54 -75.06 -50.11 -9.49
C ARG A 54 -73.60 -50.01 -9.99
N MET A 55 -73.06 -51.10 -10.54
CA MET A 55 -71.71 -51.14 -11.14
C MET A 55 -71.54 -50.11 -12.27
N ARG A 56 -72.57 -49.91 -13.12
CA ARG A 56 -72.51 -48.89 -14.19
C ARG A 56 -72.48 -47.47 -13.66
N HIS A 57 -73.18 -47.15 -12.56
CA HIS A 57 -73.09 -45.81 -11.95
C HIS A 57 -71.71 -45.59 -11.32
N LEU A 58 -71.14 -46.59 -10.64
CA LEU A 58 -69.77 -46.53 -10.14
C LEU A 58 -68.76 -46.33 -11.28
N ALA A 59 -68.85 -47.11 -12.36
CA ALA A 59 -67.99 -46.95 -13.53
C ALA A 59 -68.14 -45.56 -14.20
N LEU A 60 -69.36 -45.04 -14.32
CA LEU A 60 -69.59 -43.68 -14.83
C LEU A 60 -68.96 -42.59 -13.94
N THR A 61 -68.92 -42.78 -12.62
CA THR A 61 -68.22 -41.89 -11.69
C THR A 61 -66.69 -42.06 -11.76
N GLY A 62 -66.19 -43.30 -11.92
CA GLY A 62 -64.79 -43.58 -12.21
C GLY A 62 -64.32 -42.90 -13.50
N MET A 63 -65.18 -42.88 -14.53
CA MET A 63 -64.99 -42.12 -15.77
C MET A 63 -64.97 -40.59 -15.58
N GLU A 64 -65.16 -40.00 -14.40
CA GLU A 64 -64.90 -38.56 -14.17
C GLU A 64 -63.45 -38.27 -13.77
N ARG A 65 -62.71 -39.32 -13.35
CA ARG A 65 -61.32 -39.26 -12.87
C ARG A 65 -60.33 -39.69 -13.95
N SER A 66 -59.04 -39.49 -13.69
CA SER A 66 -57.98 -40.08 -14.51
C SER A 66 -57.94 -41.60 -14.32
N ALA A 67 -57.79 -42.32 -15.42
CA ALA A 67 -57.42 -43.73 -15.41
C ALA A 67 -55.92 -43.89 -15.05
N GLY A 68 -55.57 -45.01 -14.44
CA GLY A 68 -54.23 -45.30 -13.94
C GLY A 68 -54.23 -45.86 -12.52
N VAL A 69 -53.05 -46.06 -11.95
CA VAL A 69 -52.87 -46.58 -10.59
C VAL A 69 -53.14 -45.47 -9.58
N VAL A 70 -53.99 -45.72 -8.58
CA VAL A 70 -54.31 -44.77 -7.50
C VAL A 70 -53.27 -44.92 -6.38
N PHE A 71 -52.99 -46.16 -5.95
CA PHE A 71 -51.92 -46.50 -5.01
C PHE A 71 -51.47 -47.96 -5.17
N GLY A 72 -50.24 -48.28 -4.76
CA GLY A 72 -49.70 -49.64 -4.78
C GLY A 72 -49.58 -50.22 -6.19
N LEU A 73 -49.94 -51.50 -6.37
CA LEU A 73 -49.79 -52.25 -7.62
C LEU A 73 -48.36 -52.19 -8.20
N GLU A 74 -47.35 -52.13 -7.33
CA GLU A 74 -45.94 -52.10 -7.72
C GLU A 74 -45.48 -53.45 -8.24
N VAL A 75 -44.56 -53.46 -9.19
CA VAL A 75 -44.18 -54.67 -9.94
C VAL A 75 -42.72 -55.02 -9.66
N GLY A 76 -42.50 -56.12 -8.95
CA GLY A 76 -41.20 -56.73 -8.70
C GLY A 76 -40.95 -57.95 -9.59
N LEU A 77 -39.67 -58.33 -9.70
CA LEU A 77 -39.22 -59.54 -10.37
C LEU A 77 -38.31 -60.33 -9.43
N GLU A 78 -38.67 -61.59 -9.19
CA GLU A 78 -37.86 -62.56 -8.47
C GLU A 78 -37.34 -63.59 -9.50
N PRO A 79 -36.02 -63.77 -9.68
CA PRO A 79 -35.53 -64.94 -10.41
C PRO A 79 -35.92 -66.20 -9.62
N VAL A 80 -36.44 -67.20 -10.31
CA VAL A 80 -36.77 -68.50 -9.70
C VAL A 80 -35.55 -69.40 -9.87
N PRO A 81 -34.91 -69.86 -8.78
CA PRO A 81 -33.84 -70.84 -8.89
C PRO A 81 -34.40 -72.14 -9.48
N GLU A 82 -33.59 -72.83 -10.28
CA GLU A 82 -33.95 -74.17 -10.73
C GLU A 82 -33.99 -75.13 -9.53
N PRO A 83 -34.91 -76.11 -9.51
CA PRO A 83 -34.91 -77.13 -8.47
C PRO A 83 -33.65 -78.00 -8.64
N GLU A 84 -32.87 -78.16 -7.57
CA GLU A 84 -31.81 -79.15 -7.52
C GLU A 84 -32.42 -80.54 -7.78
N ILE A 85 -31.98 -81.19 -8.86
CA ILE A 85 -32.37 -82.57 -9.16
C ILE A 85 -31.57 -83.48 -8.21
N PRO A 86 -32.21 -84.27 -7.33
CA PRO A 86 -31.49 -85.23 -6.52
C PRO A 86 -30.83 -86.29 -7.40
N GLU A 87 -29.57 -86.63 -7.14
CA GLU A 87 -28.83 -87.66 -7.89
C GLU A 87 -29.38 -89.07 -7.63
N ALA A 88 -30.47 -89.42 -8.32
CA ALA A 88 -31.03 -90.77 -8.34
C ALA A 88 -30.23 -91.66 -9.32
N GLY A 89 -29.17 -92.28 -8.83
CA GLY A 89 -28.40 -93.26 -9.61
C GLY A 89 -29.14 -94.58 -9.81
N GLY A 90 -28.96 -95.21 -10.97
CA GLY A 90 -29.38 -96.62 -11.20
C GLY A 90 -30.06 -96.92 -12.53
N SER A 91 -29.26 -97.13 -13.58
CA SER A 91 -29.48 -98.07 -14.71
C SER A 91 -30.80 -98.08 -15.53
N ASP A 92 -30.58 -97.95 -16.84
CA ASP A 92 -31.19 -98.71 -17.96
C ASP A 92 -32.31 -98.13 -18.85
N ALA A 93 -31.97 -98.14 -20.15
CA ALA A 93 -32.80 -98.38 -21.33
C ALA A 93 -33.87 -97.35 -21.77
N SER A 94 -33.44 -96.24 -22.40
CA SER A 94 -33.53 -96.08 -23.87
C SER A 94 -33.11 -94.68 -24.37
N PRO A 95 -32.48 -94.55 -25.55
CA PRO A 95 -32.10 -93.27 -26.13
C PRO A 95 -33.28 -92.58 -26.82
N VAL A 96 -34.13 -91.89 -26.06
CA VAL A 96 -34.94 -90.80 -26.62
C VAL A 96 -34.01 -89.62 -26.86
N THR A 97 -34.04 -89.02 -28.06
CA THR A 97 -33.23 -87.85 -28.40
C THR A 97 -33.77 -86.60 -27.70
N GLU A 98 -33.51 -86.46 -26.40
CA GLU A 98 -33.74 -85.21 -25.69
C GLU A 98 -32.88 -84.11 -26.32
N VAL A 99 -33.55 -83.17 -26.99
CA VAL A 99 -32.96 -81.90 -27.36
C VAL A 99 -32.65 -81.18 -26.06
N THR A 100 -31.36 -81.04 -25.74
CA THR A 100 -30.86 -80.25 -24.60
C THR A 100 -31.19 -78.77 -24.81
N LEU A 101 -32.44 -78.42 -24.48
CA LEU A 101 -32.89 -77.05 -24.32
C LEU A 101 -32.06 -76.44 -23.20
N ALA A 102 -31.34 -75.36 -23.52
CA ALA A 102 -30.58 -74.60 -22.53
C ALA A 102 -31.47 -74.21 -21.32
N PRO A 103 -30.92 -74.19 -20.09
CA PRO A 103 -31.68 -73.94 -18.88
C PRO A 103 -32.49 -72.64 -19.02
N ARG A 104 -33.80 -72.76 -18.80
CA ARG A 104 -34.73 -71.64 -18.99
C ARG A 104 -34.80 -70.85 -17.70
N GLN A 105 -34.06 -69.75 -17.63
CA GLN A 105 -34.14 -68.81 -16.50
C GLN A 105 -35.58 -68.33 -16.32
N ARG A 106 -36.26 -68.83 -15.27
CA ARG A 106 -37.64 -68.47 -14.95
C ARG A 106 -37.66 -67.24 -14.05
N TYR A 107 -38.66 -66.40 -14.25
CA TYR A 107 -38.94 -65.24 -13.41
C TYR A 107 -40.35 -65.32 -12.83
N ARG A 108 -40.49 -64.90 -11.58
CA ARG A 108 -41.76 -64.72 -10.89
C ARG A 108 -42.03 -63.22 -10.77
N LEU A 109 -43.11 -62.79 -11.41
CA LEU A 109 -43.64 -61.44 -11.28
C LEU A 109 -44.34 -61.33 -9.92
N SER A 110 -43.97 -60.35 -9.11
CA SER A 110 -44.68 -60.00 -7.88
C SER A 110 -45.40 -58.66 -8.07
N ILE A 111 -46.67 -58.61 -7.69
CA ILE A 111 -47.52 -57.41 -7.79
C ILE A 111 -47.95 -57.06 -6.36
N SER A 112 -47.61 -55.87 -5.88
CA SER A 112 -47.99 -55.42 -4.54
C SER A 112 -49.51 -55.26 -4.41
N PRO A 113 -50.05 -55.28 -3.19
CA PRO A 113 -51.40 -54.79 -2.95
C PRO A 113 -51.58 -53.36 -3.47
N GLY A 114 -52.81 -52.99 -3.85
CA GLY A 114 -53.12 -51.66 -4.35
C GLY A 114 -54.44 -51.56 -5.11
N GLN A 115 -54.72 -50.38 -5.65
CA GLN A 115 -55.91 -50.10 -6.46
C GLN A 115 -55.58 -49.18 -7.64
N GLY A 116 -56.29 -49.37 -8.76
CA GLY A 116 -56.28 -48.46 -9.90
C GLY A 116 -57.65 -48.38 -10.59
N LEU A 117 -57.76 -47.44 -11.53
CA LEU A 117 -58.96 -47.19 -12.34
C LEU A 117 -58.66 -47.42 -13.81
N CYS A 118 -59.50 -48.22 -14.48
CA CYS A 118 -59.45 -48.46 -15.92
C CYS A 118 -60.05 -47.28 -16.71
N ALA A 119 -59.78 -47.21 -18.01
CA ALA A 119 -60.28 -46.13 -18.87
C ALA A 119 -61.82 -46.16 -19.09
N ASN A 120 -62.44 -47.33 -18.88
CA ASN A 120 -63.88 -47.51 -18.82
C ASN A 120 -64.48 -47.15 -17.44
N GLY A 121 -63.66 -46.72 -16.47
CA GLY A 121 -64.07 -46.32 -15.12
C GLY A 121 -64.30 -47.46 -14.13
N GLU A 122 -64.20 -48.73 -14.54
CA GLU A 122 -64.13 -49.87 -13.63
C GLU A 122 -62.83 -49.79 -12.81
N ASP A 123 -62.85 -50.19 -11.54
CA ASP A 123 -61.65 -50.25 -10.72
C ASP A 123 -61.04 -51.67 -10.68
N VAL A 124 -59.79 -51.72 -10.27
CA VAL A 124 -58.98 -52.94 -10.15
C VAL A 124 -58.34 -52.91 -8.78
N VAL A 125 -58.67 -53.90 -7.94
CA VAL A 125 -58.14 -54.05 -6.58
C VAL A 125 -57.32 -55.33 -6.49
N VAL A 126 -56.09 -55.22 -5.98
CA VAL A 126 -55.26 -56.35 -5.57
C VAL A 126 -55.14 -56.29 -4.03
N PRO A 127 -55.86 -57.15 -3.28
CA PRO A 127 -55.92 -57.03 -1.81
C PRO A 127 -54.76 -57.70 -1.07
N ARG A 128 -54.02 -58.59 -1.73
CA ARG A 128 -52.86 -59.33 -1.19
C ARG A 128 -51.77 -59.43 -2.26
N PRO A 129 -50.47 -59.57 -1.91
CA PRO A 129 -49.40 -59.63 -2.91
C PRO A 129 -49.62 -60.81 -3.88
N LEU A 130 -49.77 -60.50 -5.17
CA LEU A 130 -50.05 -61.49 -6.21
C LEU A 130 -48.73 -61.91 -6.87
N LYS A 131 -48.39 -63.19 -6.82
CA LYS A 131 -47.18 -63.75 -7.46
C LYS A 131 -47.54 -64.71 -8.59
N VAL A 132 -46.98 -64.49 -9.78
CA VAL A 132 -47.26 -65.27 -11.00
C VAL A 132 -45.96 -65.56 -11.73
N LEU A 133 -45.78 -66.77 -12.28
CA LEU A 133 -44.62 -67.06 -13.16
C LEU A 133 -44.81 -66.34 -14.51
N VAL A 134 -43.77 -65.67 -15.01
CA VAL A 134 -43.86 -64.89 -16.26
C VAL A 134 -44.30 -65.76 -17.44
N ASP A 135 -43.82 -67.00 -17.55
CA ASP A 135 -44.24 -67.96 -18.57
C ASP A 135 -45.74 -68.35 -18.51
N GLN A 136 -46.39 -68.18 -17.36
CA GLN A 136 -47.81 -68.53 -17.15
C GLN A 136 -48.78 -67.36 -17.41
N ILE A 137 -48.29 -66.14 -17.68
CA ILE A 137 -49.18 -64.99 -17.91
C ILE A 137 -49.86 -65.12 -19.29
N PRO A 138 -51.20 -65.23 -19.36
CA PRO A 138 -51.91 -65.48 -20.62
C PRO A 138 -51.86 -64.28 -21.56
N ARG A 139 -51.78 -64.56 -22.87
CA ARG A 139 -51.91 -63.54 -23.93
C ARG A 139 -53.35 -63.03 -24.05
N TYR A 140 -53.53 -61.72 -24.19
CA TYR A 140 -54.86 -61.09 -24.26
C TYR A 140 -55.74 -61.61 -25.42
N ASP A 141 -55.14 -61.99 -26.53
CA ASP A 141 -55.79 -62.57 -27.72
C ASP A 141 -55.90 -64.11 -27.66
N ALA A 142 -55.38 -64.74 -26.61
CA ALA A 142 -55.41 -66.18 -26.37
C ALA A 142 -56.25 -66.59 -25.14
N VAL A 143 -56.97 -65.64 -24.53
CA VAL A 143 -57.73 -65.77 -23.25
C VAL A 143 -58.67 -66.98 -23.14
N MET A 144 -59.11 -67.58 -24.25
CA MET A 144 -59.99 -68.76 -24.28
C MET A 144 -59.27 -70.05 -24.75
N ARG A 145 -57.94 -70.12 -24.72
CA ARG A 145 -57.15 -71.29 -25.18
C ARG A 145 -56.18 -71.75 -24.09
N GLN A 146 -56.33 -73.01 -23.67
CA GLN A 146 -55.51 -73.62 -22.59
C GLN A 146 -54.01 -73.70 -22.94
N ASN A 147 -53.64 -73.71 -24.22
CA ASN A 147 -52.26 -73.69 -24.71
C ASN A 147 -51.92 -72.36 -25.40
N ALA A 148 -51.74 -71.29 -24.61
CA ALA A 148 -51.16 -70.04 -25.09
C ALA A 148 -49.63 -70.10 -25.08
N ALA A 149 -48.96 -69.60 -26.12
CA ALA A 149 -47.50 -69.47 -26.11
C ALA A 149 -47.05 -68.43 -25.06
N PRO A 150 -45.97 -68.68 -24.30
CA PRO A 150 -45.58 -67.83 -23.18
C PRO A 150 -45.11 -66.44 -23.62
N PRO A 151 -45.18 -65.42 -22.74
CA PRO A 151 -44.71 -64.06 -23.02
C PRO A 151 -43.26 -64.00 -23.53
N ARG A 152 -43.08 -63.51 -24.76
CA ARG A 152 -41.78 -63.33 -25.41
C ARG A 152 -41.78 -62.04 -26.23
N GLY A 153 -40.62 -61.38 -26.31
CA GLY A 153 -40.46 -60.05 -26.91
C GLY A 153 -40.80 -58.91 -25.94
N VAL A 154 -41.13 -57.75 -26.49
CA VAL A 154 -41.65 -56.60 -25.71
C VAL A 154 -43.17 -56.69 -25.60
N GLY A 155 -43.69 -56.44 -24.42
CA GLY A 155 -45.13 -56.39 -24.16
C GLY A 155 -45.45 -55.67 -22.86
N ILE A 156 -46.75 -55.57 -22.59
CA ILE A 156 -47.31 -54.77 -21.51
C ILE A 156 -48.14 -55.69 -20.63
N VAL A 157 -47.85 -55.66 -19.33
CA VAL A 157 -48.61 -56.36 -18.31
C VAL A 157 -49.80 -55.50 -17.92
N VAL A 158 -51.00 -56.04 -18.12
CA VAL A 158 -52.28 -55.38 -17.87
C VAL A 158 -53.06 -56.21 -16.85
N LEU A 159 -53.57 -55.54 -15.80
CA LEU A 159 -54.60 -56.10 -14.94
C LEU A 159 -55.96 -55.85 -15.61
N GLN A 160 -56.55 -56.90 -16.16
CA GLN A 160 -57.88 -56.84 -16.75
C GLN A 160 -58.93 -57.11 -15.67
N PRO A 161 -59.91 -56.22 -15.45
CA PRO A 161 -61.04 -56.50 -14.57
C PRO A 161 -61.87 -57.67 -15.13
N ILE A 162 -62.32 -58.54 -14.25
CA ILE A 162 -63.19 -59.69 -14.54
C ILE A 162 -64.17 -59.89 -13.38
N ALA A 163 -65.40 -60.30 -13.70
CA ALA A 163 -66.32 -60.86 -12.71
C ALA A 163 -66.19 -62.38 -12.74
N GLY A 164 -66.03 -63.00 -11.57
CA GLY A 164 -66.11 -64.45 -11.39
C GLY A 164 -67.37 -64.82 -10.62
N GLU A 165 -67.95 -65.97 -10.92
CA GLU A 165 -68.85 -66.65 -9.98
C GLU A 165 -67.98 -67.60 -9.15
N VAL A 166 -67.99 -67.41 -7.83
CA VAL A 166 -67.15 -68.13 -6.87
C VAL A 166 -68.05 -68.63 -5.75
N LEU A 167 -67.91 -69.90 -5.40
CA LEU A 167 -68.60 -70.47 -4.25
C LEU A 167 -68.21 -69.71 -2.98
N GLY A 168 -69.22 -69.27 -2.22
CA GLY A 168 -69.04 -68.73 -0.89
C GLY A 168 -68.27 -69.71 -0.03
N THR A 169 -67.39 -69.20 0.82
CA THR A 169 -66.65 -70.05 1.76
C THR A 169 -67.67 -70.76 2.66
N PRO A 170 -67.70 -72.12 2.69
CA PRO A 170 -68.60 -72.83 3.58
C PRO A 170 -68.27 -72.45 5.02
N ASP A 171 -69.27 -72.47 5.89
CA ASP A 171 -69.07 -72.18 7.31
C ASP A 171 -68.22 -73.30 7.92
N GLU A 172 -67.03 -72.96 8.44
CA GLU A 172 -66.12 -73.93 9.08
C GLU A 172 -66.72 -74.55 10.36
N THR A 173 -67.90 -74.10 10.79
CA THR A 173 -68.67 -74.65 11.92
C THR A 173 -69.89 -75.48 11.52
N ASP A 174 -70.20 -75.65 10.23
CA ASP A 174 -71.28 -76.55 9.79
C ASP A 174 -70.86 -78.03 9.94
N PRO A 175 -71.59 -78.85 10.74
CA PRO A 175 -71.27 -80.26 10.93
C PRO A 175 -71.75 -81.18 9.78
N CYS A 176 -72.46 -80.66 8.78
CA CYS A 176 -72.99 -81.45 7.66
C CYS A 176 -71.95 -81.70 6.56
N ALA A 177 -72.08 -82.84 5.87
CA ALA A 177 -71.35 -83.09 4.64
C ALA A 177 -72.08 -82.46 3.45
N LEU A 178 -71.33 -81.96 2.46
CA LEU A 178 -71.88 -81.42 1.21
C LEU A 178 -72.75 -82.46 0.49
N ASP A 179 -74.06 -82.20 0.40
CA ASP A 179 -75.01 -83.02 -0.36
C ASP A 179 -75.11 -82.50 -1.81
N PRO A 180 -74.79 -83.31 -2.84
CA PRO A 180 -74.98 -82.93 -4.25
C PRO A 180 -76.43 -82.57 -4.63
N ALA A 181 -77.44 -82.93 -3.82
CA ALA A 181 -78.81 -82.48 -4.02
C ALA A 181 -79.04 -81.01 -3.58
N GLU A 182 -78.18 -80.47 -2.72
CA GLU A 182 -78.24 -79.10 -2.20
C GLU A 182 -77.42 -78.09 -3.05
N GLU A 183 -76.85 -78.49 -4.20
CA GLU A 183 -76.18 -77.59 -5.18
C GLU A 183 -77.03 -76.35 -5.54
N ALA A 184 -78.37 -76.48 -5.46
CA ALA A 184 -79.32 -75.40 -5.71
C ALA A 184 -79.37 -74.30 -4.62
N TYR A 185 -78.77 -74.56 -3.44
CA TYR A 185 -78.71 -73.66 -2.28
C TYR A 185 -77.31 -73.12 -1.99
N GLU A 186 -76.28 -73.57 -2.73
CA GLU A 186 -74.92 -73.05 -2.61
C GLU A 186 -74.84 -71.53 -2.84
N ASP A 187 -74.07 -70.84 -2.00
CA ASP A 187 -73.89 -69.38 -2.05
C ASP A 187 -72.94 -68.98 -3.20
N TYR A 188 -73.40 -69.07 -4.44
CA TYR A 188 -72.67 -68.62 -5.62
C TYR A 188 -72.52 -67.09 -5.62
N ARG A 189 -71.45 -66.62 -5.00
CA ARG A 189 -71.10 -65.19 -4.93
C ARG A 189 -70.47 -64.74 -6.24
N ARG A 190 -71.13 -63.81 -6.91
CA ARG A 190 -70.51 -63.03 -7.97
C ARG A 190 -69.53 -62.03 -7.35
N VAL A 191 -68.24 -62.19 -7.62
CA VAL A 191 -67.16 -61.36 -7.08
C VAL A 191 -66.40 -60.66 -8.20
N ASP A 192 -66.05 -59.40 -7.97
CA ASP A 192 -65.16 -58.65 -8.84
C ASP A 192 -63.70 -58.99 -8.53
N GLY A 193 -62.88 -59.08 -9.57
CA GLY A 193 -61.46 -59.36 -9.45
C GLY A 193 -60.69 -58.92 -10.69
N CYS A 194 -59.40 -59.27 -10.76
CA CYS A 194 -58.57 -58.98 -11.92
C CYS A 194 -57.67 -60.16 -12.29
N ARG A 195 -57.45 -60.34 -13.59
CA ARG A 195 -56.43 -61.27 -14.12
C ARG A 195 -55.23 -60.50 -14.67
N VAL A 196 -54.04 -61.05 -14.47
CA VAL A 196 -52.81 -60.57 -15.11
C VAL A 196 -52.80 -61.04 -16.57
N VAL A 197 -52.59 -60.13 -17.52
CA VAL A 197 -52.64 -60.43 -18.96
C VAL A 197 -51.45 -59.81 -19.67
N TRP A 198 -50.87 -60.54 -20.62
CA TRP A 198 -49.83 -60.07 -21.53
C TRP A 198 -50.45 -59.48 -22.80
N MET A 199 -50.20 -58.19 -23.05
CA MET A 199 -50.41 -57.56 -24.34
C MET A 199 -49.06 -57.45 -25.08
N PRO A 200 -48.80 -58.27 -26.12
CA PRO A 200 -47.64 -58.09 -27.00
C PRO A 200 -47.62 -56.69 -27.62
N TRP A 201 -46.43 -56.16 -27.94
CA TRP A 201 -46.23 -54.81 -28.47
C TRP A 201 -47.31 -54.37 -29.49
N PRO A 202 -48.17 -53.38 -29.14
CA PRO A 202 -49.31 -53.02 -29.99
C PRO A 202 -48.92 -52.43 -31.34
N LYS A 203 -49.51 -52.96 -32.43
CA LYS A 203 -49.29 -52.48 -33.81
C LYS A 203 -49.53 -50.97 -33.97
N ALA A 204 -50.44 -50.38 -33.19
CA ALA A 204 -50.75 -48.95 -33.19
C ALA A 204 -49.55 -48.05 -32.82
N LEU A 205 -48.60 -48.55 -32.03
CA LEU A 205 -47.37 -47.82 -31.68
C LEU A 205 -46.31 -47.86 -32.81
N GLY A 206 -46.53 -48.69 -33.85
CA GLY A 206 -45.61 -48.91 -34.95
C GLY A 206 -44.50 -49.93 -34.63
N ARG A 207 -43.41 -49.91 -35.41
CA ARG A 207 -42.26 -50.81 -35.22
C ARG A 207 -41.51 -50.49 -33.92
N LEU A 208 -40.92 -51.51 -33.30
CA LEU A 208 -39.98 -51.35 -32.19
C LEU A 208 -38.69 -50.64 -32.65
N PRO A 209 -37.98 -49.92 -31.75
CA PRO A 209 -36.64 -49.41 -31.99
C PRO A 209 -35.60 -50.53 -32.22
N LEU A 210 -34.39 -50.15 -32.61
CA LEU A 210 -33.23 -51.05 -32.63
C LEU A 210 -32.79 -51.41 -31.20
N THR A 211 -32.46 -52.67 -30.98
CA THR A 211 -31.95 -53.19 -29.69
C THR A 211 -30.53 -52.72 -29.43
N GLY A 212 -30.24 -52.29 -28.19
CA GLY A 212 -28.95 -51.77 -27.74
C GLY A 212 -29.10 -51.07 -26.37
N PRO A 213 -28.06 -50.40 -25.84
CA PRO A 213 -28.08 -49.78 -24.51
C PRO A 213 -29.26 -48.83 -24.27
N ARG A 214 -29.65 -48.05 -25.30
CA ARG A 214 -30.73 -47.06 -25.24
C ARG A 214 -32.15 -47.64 -25.45
N PHE A 215 -32.30 -48.97 -25.56
CA PHE A 215 -33.55 -49.59 -26.01
C PHE A 215 -34.75 -49.35 -25.07
N ARG A 216 -34.59 -49.50 -23.74
CA ARG A 216 -35.67 -49.24 -22.76
C ARG A 216 -36.23 -47.82 -22.91
N ASN A 217 -35.34 -46.82 -22.92
CA ASN A 217 -35.69 -45.42 -23.12
C ASN A 217 -36.34 -45.16 -24.50
N ALA A 218 -35.81 -45.74 -25.58
CA ALA A 218 -36.39 -45.58 -26.92
C ALA A 218 -37.81 -46.18 -27.04
N VAL A 219 -38.08 -47.31 -26.37
CA VAL A 219 -39.41 -47.93 -26.32
C VAL A 219 -40.38 -47.10 -25.46
N ALA A 220 -39.94 -46.61 -24.29
CA ALA A 220 -40.71 -45.70 -23.45
C ALA A 220 -41.12 -44.43 -24.20
N TYR A 221 -40.18 -43.79 -24.89
CA TYR A 221 -40.45 -42.58 -25.67
C TYR A 221 -41.28 -42.82 -26.93
N ARG A 222 -41.34 -44.05 -27.45
CA ARG A 222 -42.30 -44.42 -28.49
C ARG A 222 -43.74 -44.37 -27.97
N ILE A 223 -43.99 -44.84 -26.75
CA ILE A 223 -45.28 -44.69 -26.05
C ILE A 223 -45.57 -43.20 -25.78
N PHE A 224 -44.62 -42.50 -25.15
CA PHE A 224 -44.80 -41.09 -24.77
C PHE A 224 -44.97 -40.11 -25.94
N SER A 225 -44.55 -40.50 -27.14
CA SER A 225 -44.75 -39.74 -28.38
C SER A 225 -46.13 -40.01 -28.98
N TYR A 226 -46.58 -41.27 -28.98
CA TYR A 226 -47.94 -41.64 -29.38
C TYR A 226 -48.99 -40.97 -28.47
N GLU A 227 -48.76 -40.99 -27.15
CA GLU A 227 -49.66 -40.36 -26.18
C GLU A 227 -49.73 -38.83 -26.34
N ALA A 228 -48.61 -38.16 -26.65
CA ALA A 228 -48.57 -36.70 -26.85
C ALA A 228 -49.12 -36.24 -28.20
N ALA A 229 -49.20 -37.12 -29.20
CA ALA A 229 -49.83 -36.83 -30.49
C ALA A 229 -51.36 -36.73 -30.39
N SER A 230 -51.96 -37.23 -29.30
CA SER A 230 -53.37 -37.04 -28.99
C SER A 230 -53.68 -35.59 -28.59
N SER A 231 -54.73 -35.01 -29.19
CA SER A 231 -55.34 -33.76 -28.73
C SER A 231 -56.50 -33.98 -27.73
N ALA A 232 -56.73 -35.22 -27.26
CA ALA A 232 -57.71 -35.53 -26.24
C ALA A 232 -57.09 -35.48 -24.83
N ALA A 233 -57.92 -35.26 -23.81
CA ALA A 233 -57.48 -35.27 -22.40
C ALA A 233 -57.04 -36.68 -21.94
N ASP A 234 -57.75 -37.70 -22.42
CA ASP A 234 -57.39 -39.11 -22.27
C ASP A 234 -56.97 -39.60 -23.66
N SER A 235 -55.73 -40.06 -23.80
CA SER A 235 -55.22 -40.60 -25.06
C SER A 235 -55.74 -42.04 -25.28
N PRO A 236 -56.08 -42.41 -26.53
CA PRO A 236 -56.53 -43.77 -26.86
C PRO A 236 -55.35 -44.75 -26.87
N LEU A 237 -54.83 -45.08 -25.68
CA LEU A 237 -53.73 -46.01 -25.52
C LEU A 237 -54.24 -47.45 -25.72
N PRO A 238 -53.50 -48.35 -26.42
CA PRO A 238 -54.05 -49.65 -26.85
C PRO A 238 -54.54 -50.58 -25.73
N TRP A 239 -54.04 -50.42 -24.51
CA TRP A 239 -54.45 -51.19 -23.33
C TRP A 239 -55.72 -50.68 -22.64
N ASN A 240 -56.18 -49.47 -22.97
CA ASN A 240 -57.36 -48.86 -22.34
C ASN A 240 -58.66 -49.66 -22.59
N GLU A 241 -58.70 -50.45 -23.67
CA GLU A 241 -59.80 -51.38 -23.99
C GLU A 241 -59.70 -52.73 -23.25
N LEU A 242 -58.54 -53.03 -22.66
CA LEU A 242 -58.26 -54.30 -21.97
C LEU A 242 -58.30 -54.18 -20.44
N GLY A 243 -57.82 -53.07 -19.87
CA GLY A 243 -57.77 -52.85 -18.42
C GLY A 243 -56.70 -51.85 -17.98
N LEU A 244 -56.17 -52.07 -16.78
CA LEU A 244 -55.18 -51.21 -16.12
C LEU A 244 -53.75 -51.67 -16.43
N PRO A 245 -52.91 -50.89 -17.14
CA PRO A 245 -51.50 -51.22 -17.33
C PRO A 245 -50.73 -51.08 -16.01
N ILE A 246 -49.81 -52.00 -15.72
CA ILE A 246 -48.95 -51.94 -14.52
C ILE A 246 -47.44 -51.96 -14.84
N ALA A 247 -47.02 -52.53 -15.96
CA ALA A 247 -45.63 -52.51 -16.43
C ALA A 247 -45.50 -52.73 -17.94
N LEU A 248 -44.51 -52.08 -18.56
CA LEU A 248 -43.86 -52.51 -19.79
C LEU A 248 -42.75 -53.51 -19.40
N MET A 249 -42.60 -54.59 -20.16
CA MET A 249 -41.59 -55.62 -19.90
C MET A 249 -40.99 -56.15 -21.21
N HIS A 250 -39.70 -56.47 -21.20
CA HIS A 250 -39.06 -57.23 -22.27
C HIS A 250 -38.59 -58.60 -21.78
N VAL A 251 -39.16 -59.65 -22.36
CA VAL A 251 -38.70 -61.04 -22.18
C VAL A 251 -37.92 -61.47 -23.42
N ALA A 252 -36.70 -61.96 -23.25
CA ALA A 252 -35.86 -62.52 -24.29
C ALA A 252 -36.34 -63.94 -24.69
N ARG A 253 -35.73 -64.56 -25.72
CA ARG A 253 -36.25 -65.82 -26.33
C ARG A 253 -36.15 -67.04 -25.40
N ASP A 254 -35.06 -67.11 -24.65
CA ASP A 254 -34.79 -68.05 -23.56
C ASP A 254 -35.86 -68.00 -22.45
N GLY A 255 -36.27 -66.79 -22.05
CA GLY A 255 -37.13 -66.52 -20.89
C GLY A 255 -36.59 -65.40 -20.00
N THR A 256 -35.35 -64.92 -20.26
CA THR A 256 -34.70 -63.89 -19.44
C THR A 256 -35.43 -62.56 -19.55
N VAL A 257 -35.80 -61.97 -18.41
CA VAL A 257 -36.44 -60.65 -18.38
C VAL A 257 -35.36 -59.56 -18.40
N LEU A 258 -35.25 -58.84 -19.51
CA LEU A 258 -34.19 -57.85 -19.73
C LEU A 258 -34.46 -56.50 -19.06
N PHE A 259 -35.74 -56.11 -18.87
CA PHE A 259 -36.10 -54.99 -18.00
C PHE A 259 -37.57 -55.00 -17.53
N VAL A 260 -37.73 -54.63 -16.26
CA VAL A 260 -38.86 -53.91 -15.62
C VAL A 260 -39.04 -52.47 -16.15
N ASP A 261 -40.18 -51.98 -16.63
CA ASP A 261 -40.44 -50.52 -16.67
C ASP A 261 -41.89 -50.15 -16.36
N ARG A 262 -42.13 -49.55 -15.20
CA ARG A 262 -43.47 -49.17 -14.73
C ARG A 262 -44.02 -47.94 -15.45
N TRP A 263 -43.25 -46.86 -15.43
CA TRP A 263 -43.71 -45.51 -15.74
C TRP A 263 -43.88 -45.23 -17.22
N SER A 264 -43.31 -46.06 -18.11
CA SER A 264 -43.66 -46.08 -19.53
C SER A 264 -45.18 -46.15 -19.77
N VAL A 265 -45.90 -46.95 -18.97
CA VAL A 265 -47.34 -47.23 -19.18
C VAL A 265 -48.25 -46.78 -18.03
N VAL A 266 -47.75 -46.74 -16.78
CA VAL A 266 -48.55 -46.31 -15.62
C VAL A 266 -48.75 -44.80 -15.59
N ARG A 267 -49.98 -44.36 -15.36
CA ARG A 267 -50.36 -42.96 -15.08
C ARG A 267 -51.00 -42.88 -13.69
N ARG A 268 -51.04 -41.68 -13.11
CA ARG A 268 -51.69 -41.44 -11.80
C ARG A 268 -53.21 -41.46 -11.94
N GLY A 269 -53.86 -42.47 -11.38
CA GLY A 269 -55.31 -42.62 -11.36
C GLY A 269 -55.99 -41.75 -10.29
N GLY A 270 -57.31 -41.61 -10.38
CA GLY A 270 -58.16 -40.96 -9.36
C GLY A 270 -58.09 -39.43 -9.30
N ALA A 271 -57.12 -38.81 -9.98
CA ALA A 271 -56.99 -37.36 -10.07
C ALA A 271 -58.13 -36.74 -10.91
N PRO A 272 -58.40 -35.43 -10.78
CA PRO A 272 -59.25 -34.71 -11.73
C PRO A 272 -58.70 -34.84 -13.16
N ARG A 273 -59.57 -35.14 -14.13
CA ARG A 273 -59.15 -35.25 -15.54
C ARG A 273 -58.46 -33.97 -16.03
N PRO A 274 -57.30 -34.06 -16.72
CA PRO A 274 -56.61 -32.88 -17.22
C PRO A 274 -57.45 -32.16 -18.29
N LYS A 275 -57.26 -30.83 -18.40
CA LYS A 275 -57.76 -30.08 -19.56
C LYS A 275 -56.93 -30.50 -20.80
N PRO A 276 -57.53 -30.58 -22.01
CA PRO A 276 -56.75 -30.79 -23.24
C PRO A 276 -55.69 -29.69 -23.38
N PRO A 277 -54.46 -30.00 -23.82
CA PRO A 277 -53.43 -28.99 -23.98
C PRO A 277 -53.79 -28.02 -25.11
N LEU A 278 -53.60 -26.71 -24.87
CA LEU A 278 -53.90 -25.64 -25.84
C LEU A 278 -53.10 -25.77 -27.15
N PHE A 279 -51.95 -26.45 -27.11
CA PHE A 279 -51.16 -26.78 -28.29
C PHE A 279 -51.00 -28.31 -28.40
N PRO A 280 -51.29 -28.93 -29.56
CA PRO A 280 -51.02 -30.36 -29.80
C PRO A 280 -49.54 -30.72 -29.62
N GLY A 281 -49.25 -32.00 -29.35
CA GLY A 281 -47.87 -32.49 -29.17
C GLY A 281 -47.25 -32.19 -27.79
N ARG A 282 -47.94 -31.42 -26.93
CA ARG A 282 -47.45 -31.04 -25.58
C ARG A 282 -47.68 -32.13 -24.53
N GLY A 283 -48.72 -32.95 -24.68
CA GLY A 283 -49.15 -33.90 -23.65
C GLY A 283 -49.88 -33.23 -22.47
N THR A 284 -50.18 -34.04 -21.45
CA THR A 284 -50.87 -33.63 -20.21
C THR A 284 -49.94 -33.73 -19.00
N PRO A 285 -50.27 -33.13 -17.84
CA PRO A 285 -49.47 -33.28 -16.61
C PRO A 285 -49.20 -34.74 -16.19
N LEU A 286 -50.15 -35.65 -16.46
CA LEU A 286 -49.99 -37.09 -16.20
C LEU A 286 -48.85 -37.71 -17.03
N LEU A 287 -48.71 -37.28 -18.29
CA LEU A 287 -47.62 -37.68 -19.17
C LEU A 287 -46.30 -36.98 -18.82
N TRP A 288 -46.34 -35.73 -18.35
CA TRP A 288 -45.14 -35.04 -17.88
C TRP A 288 -44.55 -35.70 -16.64
N GLN A 289 -45.39 -36.05 -15.66
CA GLN A 289 -44.99 -36.87 -14.52
C GLN A 289 -44.40 -38.21 -14.99
N ALA A 290 -45.16 -39.01 -15.76
CA ALA A 290 -44.69 -40.33 -16.22
C ALA A 290 -43.33 -40.30 -16.95
N ARG A 291 -43.02 -39.27 -17.74
CA ARG A 291 -41.69 -39.12 -18.37
C ARG A 291 -40.58 -38.83 -17.36
N MET A 292 -40.86 -38.04 -16.32
CA MET A 292 -39.89 -37.77 -15.24
C MET A 292 -39.69 -39.02 -14.39
N GLU A 293 -40.75 -39.67 -13.92
CA GLU A 293 -40.66 -40.91 -13.13
C GLU A 293 -39.92 -42.01 -13.91
N GLN A 294 -40.18 -42.18 -15.21
CA GLN A 294 -39.50 -43.17 -16.06
C GLN A 294 -38.00 -42.90 -16.17
N LEU A 295 -37.57 -41.64 -16.26
CA LEU A 295 -36.14 -41.32 -16.25
C LEU A 295 -35.50 -41.63 -14.88
N HIS A 296 -36.11 -41.19 -13.78
CA HIS A 296 -35.54 -41.41 -12.43
C HIS A 296 -35.46 -42.91 -12.10
N ASP A 297 -36.49 -43.68 -12.44
CA ASP A 297 -36.54 -45.14 -12.30
C ASP A 297 -35.44 -45.83 -13.13
N HIS A 298 -35.28 -45.43 -14.40
CA HIS A 298 -34.25 -45.99 -15.28
C HIS A 298 -32.82 -45.61 -14.84
N LEU A 299 -32.58 -44.36 -14.43
CA LEU A 299 -31.28 -43.94 -13.90
C LEU A 299 -30.95 -44.63 -12.57
N ARG A 300 -31.96 -44.83 -11.70
CA ARG A 300 -31.81 -45.60 -10.45
C ARG A 300 -31.37 -47.03 -10.73
N ASP A 301 -31.98 -47.70 -11.70
CA ASP A 301 -31.63 -49.08 -12.06
C ASP A 301 -30.20 -49.19 -12.62
N LEU A 302 -29.79 -48.24 -13.47
CA LEU A 302 -28.41 -48.17 -14.01
C LEU A 302 -27.36 -47.91 -12.91
N LEU A 303 -27.70 -47.07 -11.93
CA LEU A 303 -26.81 -46.79 -10.79
C LEU A 303 -26.76 -47.96 -9.80
N ALA A 304 -27.87 -48.67 -9.61
CA ALA A 304 -27.93 -49.90 -8.82
C ALA A 304 -27.10 -51.04 -9.46
N SER A 305 -26.88 -51.04 -10.78
CA SER A 305 -25.97 -51.98 -11.45
C SER A 305 -24.48 -51.57 -11.39
N GLY A 306 -24.15 -50.45 -10.73
CA GLY A 306 -22.76 -50.01 -10.52
C GLY A 306 -22.15 -49.19 -11.66
N LEU A 307 -22.94 -48.78 -12.67
CA LEU A 307 -22.45 -47.91 -13.76
C LEU A 307 -22.19 -46.48 -13.23
N PRO A 308 -21.09 -45.81 -13.63
CA PRO A 308 -20.85 -44.42 -13.25
C PRO A 308 -21.81 -43.47 -13.99
N LEU A 309 -22.14 -42.34 -13.35
CA LEU A 309 -23.15 -41.40 -13.85
C LEU A 309 -22.83 -40.75 -15.20
N THR A 310 -21.56 -40.73 -15.60
CA THR A 310 -21.10 -40.28 -16.92
C THR A 310 -21.53 -41.25 -18.02
N GLU A 311 -21.39 -42.55 -17.79
CA GLU A 311 -21.76 -43.62 -18.73
C GLU A 311 -23.27 -43.86 -18.79
N ALA A 312 -24.00 -43.51 -17.71
CA ALA A 312 -25.47 -43.57 -17.69
C ALA A 312 -26.13 -42.74 -18.81
N SER A 313 -25.44 -41.70 -19.33
CA SER A 313 -25.90 -40.92 -20.48
C SER A 313 -25.99 -41.76 -21.77
N ASP A 314 -25.12 -42.76 -21.96
CA ASP A 314 -25.13 -43.61 -23.16
C ASP A 314 -26.25 -44.65 -23.19
N HIS A 315 -26.94 -44.85 -22.06
CA HIS A 315 -28.16 -45.66 -21.96
C HIS A 315 -29.44 -44.84 -22.21
N VAL A 316 -29.34 -43.53 -22.44
CA VAL A 316 -30.49 -42.64 -22.65
C VAL A 316 -30.34 -41.87 -23.96
N ARG A 317 -31.41 -41.79 -24.77
CA ARG A 317 -31.47 -40.86 -25.91
C ARG A 317 -32.36 -39.68 -25.61
N TYR A 318 -33.54 -39.96 -25.06
CA TYR A 318 -34.58 -38.98 -24.83
C TYR A 318 -34.73 -38.67 -23.35
N LEU A 319 -34.62 -37.39 -23.00
CA LEU A 319 -34.90 -36.90 -21.65
C LEU A 319 -36.24 -36.15 -21.62
N PRO A 320 -36.96 -36.13 -20.48
CA PRO A 320 -38.04 -35.18 -20.27
C PRO A 320 -37.51 -33.75 -20.38
N PRO A 321 -38.36 -32.75 -20.70
CA PRO A 321 -37.89 -31.38 -20.98
C PRO A 321 -37.35 -30.66 -19.74
N VAL A 322 -37.57 -31.25 -18.57
CA VAL A 322 -36.99 -30.93 -17.27
C VAL A 322 -36.88 -32.22 -16.47
N GLY A 323 -35.88 -32.31 -15.60
CA GLY A 323 -35.68 -33.44 -14.70
C GLY A 323 -34.58 -33.12 -13.68
N VAL A 324 -34.38 -34.03 -12.73
CA VAL A 324 -33.31 -33.93 -11.74
C VAL A 324 -32.19 -34.90 -12.12
N VAL A 325 -30.94 -34.45 -11.96
CA VAL A 325 -29.75 -35.30 -12.01
C VAL A 325 -28.95 -35.17 -10.71
N PRO A 326 -28.33 -36.25 -10.22
CA PRO A 326 -27.41 -36.19 -9.09
C PRO A 326 -26.32 -35.15 -9.31
N LYS A 327 -25.99 -34.38 -8.25
CA LYS A 327 -25.00 -33.31 -8.30
C LYS A 327 -23.61 -33.73 -8.79
N SER A 328 -23.25 -35.00 -8.63
CA SER A 328 -21.97 -35.57 -9.10
C SER A 328 -21.74 -35.47 -10.62
N VAL A 329 -22.75 -35.14 -11.43
CA VAL A 329 -22.54 -34.81 -12.85
C VAL A 329 -21.76 -33.52 -13.05
N LEU A 330 -21.78 -32.59 -12.09
CA LEU A 330 -21.17 -31.27 -12.18
C LEU A 330 -19.89 -31.21 -11.34
N ASN A 331 -18.75 -31.08 -12.01
CA ASN A 331 -17.51 -30.64 -11.37
C ASN A 331 -17.52 -29.11 -11.28
N ALA A 332 -17.68 -28.59 -10.06
CA ALA A 332 -17.75 -27.15 -9.80
C ALA A 332 -16.41 -26.41 -10.01
N GLU A 333 -15.28 -27.10 -9.85
CA GLU A 333 -13.94 -26.53 -9.99
C GLU A 333 -13.56 -26.38 -11.48
N THR A 334 -13.78 -27.43 -12.28
CA THR A 334 -13.53 -27.39 -13.73
C THR A 334 -14.71 -26.81 -14.53
N ARG A 335 -15.82 -26.49 -13.86
CA ARG A 335 -17.09 -26.00 -14.46
C ARG A 335 -17.64 -26.90 -15.56
N ARG A 336 -17.45 -28.22 -15.46
CA ARG A 336 -17.93 -29.23 -16.42
C ARG A 336 -19.14 -30.00 -15.90
N CYS A 337 -20.04 -30.36 -16.82
CA CYS A 337 -21.19 -31.22 -16.54
C CYS A 337 -21.19 -32.44 -17.46
N ASP A 338 -20.61 -33.55 -17.00
CA ASP A 338 -20.18 -34.68 -17.86
C ASP A 338 -21.30 -35.73 -18.12
N PHE A 339 -22.57 -35.34 -17.95
CA PHE A 339 -23.77 -36.14 -18.29
C PHE A 339 -24.40 -35.76 -19.64
N PHE A 340 -24.12 -34.58 -20.18
CA PHE A 340 -24.66 -34.13 -21.47
C PHE A 340 -23.58 -34.19 -22.56
N PRO A 341 -23.89 -34.69 -23.77
CA PRO A 341 -22.92 -34.73 -24.86
C PRO A 341 -22.41 -33.34 -25.25
N GLY A 342 -21.13 -33.23 -25.65
CA GLY A 342 -20.47 -31.96 -25.98
C GLY A 342 -21.05 -31.17 -27.15
N CYS A 343 -22.11 -31.66 -27.82
CA CYS A 343 -22.90 -30.89 -28.79
C CYS A 343 -23.97 -29.99 -28.13
N TYR A 344 -24.17 -30.08 -26.80
CA TYR A 344 -25.10 -29.26 -26.05
C TYR A 344 -24.46 -27.96 -25.53
N ARG A 345 -25.20 -26.85 -25.62
CA ARG A 345 -24.87 -25.63 -24.87
C ARG A 345 -25.48 -25.71 -23.48
N LEU A 346 -24.65 -25.70 -22.45
CA LEU A 346 -25.09 -25.68 -21.05
C LEU A 346 -24.85 -24.30 -20.46
N GLU A 347 -25.88 -23.72 -19.86
CA GLU A 347 -25.83 -22.47 -19.10
C GLU A 347 -26.30 -22.76 -17.67
N ALA A 348 -25.62 -22.25 -16.64
CA ALA A 348 -25.89 -22.62 -15.24
C ALA A 348 -26.24 -21.39 -14.38
N THR A 349 -27.16 -21.56 -13.43
CA THR A 349 -27.59 -20.49 -12.52
C THR A 349 -27.97 -21.04 -11.14
N PRO A 350 -27.62 -20.36 -10.02
CA PRO A 350 -28.18 -20.68 -8.72
C PRO A 350 -29.67 -20.30 -8.63
N ILE A 351 -30.44 -21.06 -7.86
CA ILE A 351 -31.85 -20.77 -7.54
C ILE A 351 -32.14 -21.11 -6.08
N PRO A 352 -33.05 -20.41 -5.37
CA PRO A 352 -33.57 -20.90 -4.10
C PRO A 352 -34.23 -22.27 -4.28
N LEU A 353 -33.98 -23.20 -3.35
CA LEU A 353 -34.53 -24.56 -3.36
C LEU A 353 -36.07 -24.55 -3.46
N GLU A 354 -36.68 -23.59 -2.78
CA GLU A 354 -38.11 -23.32 -2.68
C GLU A 354 -38.74 -22.85 -4.01
N GLN A 355 -37.92 -22.47 -5.00
CA GLN A 355 -38.35 -22.03 -6.33
C GLN A 355 -38.09 -23.07 -7.43
N ALA A 356 -37.48 -24.22 -7.10
CA ALA A 356 -37.17 -25.26 -8.08
C ALA A 356 -38.43 -25.85 -8.75
N GLU A 357 -39.56 -25.92 -8.04
CA GLU A 357 -40.84 -26.41 -8.60
C GLU A 357 -41.35 -25.53 -9.75
N TRP A 358 -41.14 -24.22 -9.70
CA TRP A 358 -41.54 -23.29 -10.76
C TRP A 358 -40.77 -23.53 -12.06
N VAL A 359 -39.51 -23.97 -11.97
CA VAL A 359 -38.72 -24.41 -13.13
C VAL A 359 -39.34 -25.66 -13.75
N VAL A 360 -39.76 -26.62 -12.92
CA VAL A 360 -40.43 -27.85 -13.37
C VAL A 360 -41.75 -27.53 -14.08
N GLU A 361 -42.63 -26.73 -13.47
CA GLU A 361 -43.91 -26.35 -14.10
C GLU A 361 -43.69 -25.56 -15.41
N ALA A 362 -42.74 -24.62 -15.43
CA ALA A 362 -42.41 -23.84 -16.61
C ALA A 362 -41.90 -24.71 -17.78
N ALA A 363 -41.11 -25.76 -17.51
CA ALA A 363 -40.48 -26.55 -18.56
C ALA A 363 -41.21 -27.86 -18.91
N ALA A 364 -42.00 -28.47 -18.01
CA ALA A 364 -42.63 -29.78 -18.19
C ALA A 364 -43.42 -29.96 -19.51
N SER A 365 -44.08 -28.89 -19.96
CA SER A 365 -44.87 -28.86 -21.20
C SER A 365 -44.05 -28.68 -22.50
N LEU A 366 -42.72 -28.63 -22.44
CA LEU A 366 -41.88 -28.48 -23.63
C LEU A 366 -41.72 -29.80 -24.41
N LYS A 367 -41.09 -29.76 -25.59
CA LYS A 367 -40.74 -30.99 -26.30
C LYS A 367 -39.64 -31.74 -25.52
N PRO A 368 -39.62 -33.08 -25.51
CA PRO A 368 -38.49 -33.86 -25.03
C PRO A 368 -37.15 -33.44 -25.65
N VAL A 369 -36.08 -33.60 -24.89
CA VAL A 369 -34.69 -33.40 -25.32
C VAL A 369 -34.24 -34.68 -26.03
N ASP A 370 -33.47 -34.56 -27.11
CA ASP A 370 -32.90 -35.68 -27.87
C ASP A 370 -31.39 -35.52 -27.89
N LEU A 371 -30.67 -36.35 -27.13
CA LEU A 371 -29.23 -36.22 -26.91
C LEU A 371 -28.40 -36.42 -28.18
N ASP A 372 -28.96 -37.04 -29.22
CA ASP A 372 -28.32 -37.16 -30.54
C ASP A 372 -28.44 -35.86 -31.38
N THR A 373 -29.10 -34.82 -30.88
CA THR A 373 -29.32 -33.53 -31.57
C THR A 373 -28.86 -32.35 -30.69
N ALA A 374 -28.03 -31.46 -31.25
CA ALA A 374 -27.55 -30.27 -30.55
C ALA A 374 -28.69 -29.31 -30.15
N ASP A 375 -28.75 -28.91 -28.87
CA ASP A 375 -29.64 -27.88 -28.34
C ASP A 375 -28.99 -27.16 -27.13
N ALA A 376 -29.73 -26.27 -26.46
CA ALA A 376 -29.32 -25.60 -25.24
C ALA A 376 -30.17 -26.04 -24.03
N LEU A 377 -29.56 -26.15 -22.86
CA LEU A 377 -30.21 -26.45 -21.58
C LEU A 377 -29.73 -25.48 -20.48
N MET A 378 -30.66 -25.13 -19.58
CA MET A 378 -30.35 -24.45 -18.34
C MET A 378 -30.15 -25.48 -17.22
N LEU A 379 -29.07 -25.34 -16.45
CA LEU A 379 -28.80 -26.09 -15.24
C LEU A 379 -29.08 -25.17 -14.03
N TYR A 380 -30.14 -25.47 -13.30
CA TYR A 380 -30.47 -24.76 -12.06
C TYR A 380 -29.86 -25.52 -10.88
N LEU A 381 -29.10 -24.81 -10.05
CA LEU A 381 -28.49 -25.34 -8.82
C LEU A 381 -29.34 -24.86 -7.62
N PRO A 382 -30.15 -25.73 -7.00
CA PRO A 382 -30.98 -25.37 -5.86
C PRO A 382 -30.13 -25.20 -4.61
N VAL A 383 -30.32 -24.09 -3.89
CA VAL A 383 -29.60 -23.74 -2.65
C VAL A 383 -30.63 -23.22 -1.63
N PRO A 384 -30.52 -23.53 -0.33
CA PRO A 384 -31.43 -22.96 0.68
C PRO A 384 -31.48 -21.42 0.62
N GLN A 385 -32.67 -20.82 0.76
CA GLN A 385 -32.88 -19.37 0.60
C GLN A 385 -31.94 -18.48 1.44
N GLN A 386 -31.44 -18.98 2.58
CA GLN A 386 -30.48 -18.30 3.48
C GLN A 386 -29.05 -18.22 2.93
N LEU A 387 -28.68 -19.09 1.99
CA LEU A 387 -27.34 -19.22 1.40
C LEU A 387 -27.32 -18.82 -0.09
N TYR A 388 -28.42 -18.25 -0.59
CA TYR A 388 -28.56 -17.85 -2.00
C TYR A 388 -27.75 -16.59 -2.33
N ASP A 389 -26.68 -16.77 -3.11
CA ASP A 389 -25.96 -15.68 -3.79
C ASP A 389 -26.23 -15.77 -5.31
N PRO A 390 -26.76 -14.73 -5.98
CA PRO A 390 -26.87 -14.71 -7.45
C PRO A 390 -25.51 -14.79 -8.16
N LYS A 391 -24.41 -14.42 -7.49
CA LYS A 391 -23.03 -14.58 -7.98
C LYS A 391 -22.40 -15.93 -7.59
N LEU A 392 -23.11 -16.91 -7.02
CA LEU A 392 -22.54 -18.17 -6.49
C LEU A 392 -21.62 -18.93 -7.48
N LEU A 393 -21.89 -18.85 -8.80
CA LEU A 393 -21.08 -19.47 -9.85
C LEU A 393 -19.95 -18.59 -10.40
N VAL A 394 -19.98 -17.30 -10.08
CA VAL A 394 -18.98 -16.30 -10.49
C VAL A 394 -17.79 -16.39 -9.53
N LYS A 395 -16.59 -16.49 -10.09
CA LYS A 395 -15.35 -16.33 -9.31
C LYS A 395 -15.18 -14.83 -9.08
N GLU A 396 -15.08 -14.40 -7.83
CA GLU A 396 -14.70 -13.02 -7.52
C GLU A 396 -13.19 -12.89 -7.75
N GLU A 397 -12.76 -11.79 -8.34
CA GLU A 397 -11.34 -11.47 -8.60
C GLU A 397 -11.09 -10.04 -8.12
N ALA A 398 -9.85 -9.75 -7.70
CA ALA A 398 -9.51 -8.45 -7.14
C ALA A 398 -9.70 -7.31 -8.15
N ASP A 399 -10.24 -6.16 -7.72
CA ASP A 399 -10.51 -5.02 -8.62
C ASP A 399 -9.20 -4.56 -9.32
N PRO A 400 -9.08 -4.69 -10.66
CA PRO A 400 -7.87 -4.35 -11.39
C PRO A 400 -7.54 -2.85 -11.36
N ALA A 401 -8.43 -2.00 -10.82
CA ALA A 401 -8.10 -0.62 -10.50
C ALA A 401 -6.91 -0.51 -9.53
N LEU A 402 -6.81 -1.38 -8.52
CA LEU A 402 -5.76 -1.32 -7.50
C LEU A 402 -4.36 -1.58 -8.10
N GLN A 403 -4.24 -2.52 -9.05
CA GLN A 403 -2.98 -2.74 -9.76
C GLN A 403 -2.60 -1.52 -10.60
N ARG A 404 -3.55 -0.90 -11.33
CA ARG A 404 -3.29 0.33 -12.10
C ARG A 404 -2.83 1.49 -11.22
N THR A 405 -3.33 1.58 -9.99
CA THR A 405 -2.86 2.58 -9.00
C THR A 405 -1.42 2.31 -8.58
N ILE A 406 -1.04 1.05 -8.34
CA ILE A 406 0.36 0.65 -8.07
C ILE A 406 1.26 0.99 -9.27
N ASP A 407 0.84 0.64 -10.48
CA ASP A 407 1.59 0.90 -11.71
C ASP A 407 1.81 2.41 -11.95
N ALA A 408 0.80 3.24 -11.66
CA ALA A 408 0.88 4.70 -11.75
C ALA A 408 1.79 5.31 -10.67
N LEU A 409 1.68 4.86 -9.42
CA LEU A 409 2.55 5.30 -8.33
C LEU A 409 4.02 4.95 -8.59
N LEU A 410 4.31 3.78 -9.18
CA LEU A 410 5.66 3.42 -9.61
C LEU A 410 6.21 4.34 -10.71
N GLN A 411 5.37 4.86 -11.62
CA GLN A 411 5.78 5.88 -12.58
C GLN A 411 6.05 7.24 -11.90
N GLU A 412 5.18 7.71 -11.01
CA GLU A 412 5.39 8.95 -10.24
C GLU A 412 6.69 8.90 -9.41
N ILE A 413 6.91 7.78 -8.69
CA ILE A 413 8.15 7.50 -7.95
C ILE A 413 9.36 7.47 -8.89
N GLY A 414 9.26 6.83 -10.05
CA GLY A 414 10.35 6.77 -11.02
C GLY A 414 10.80 8.14 -11.52
N VAL A 415 9.86 9.06 -11.77
CA VAL A 415 10.15 10.46 -12.13
C VAL A 415 10.83 11.22 -10.98
N LEU A 416 10.37 11.02 -9.73
CA LEU A 416 10.97 11.62 -8.54
C LEU A 416 12.38 11.09 -8.28
N LEU A 417 12.62 9.79 -8.44
CA LEU A 417 13.95 9.17 -8.37
C LEU A 417 14.91 9.72 -9.43
N GLY A 418 14.42 9.95 -10.66
CA GLY A 418 15.19 10.60 -11.72
C GLY A 418 15.62 12.03 -11.35
N ARG A 419 14.69 12.85 -10.84
CA ARG A 419 14.97 14.20 -10.32
C ARG A 419 15.97 14.19 -9.17
N ARG A 420 15.79 13.26 -8.22
CA ARG A 420 16.65 13.12 -7.06
C ARG A 420 18.08 12.74 -7.46
N SER A 421 18.23 11.80 -8.39
CA SER A 421 19.54 11.40 -8.92
C SER A 421 20.25 12.58 -9.58
N ASP A 422 19.58 13.32 -10.46
CA ASP A 422 20.11 14.53 -11.09
C ASP A 422 20.54 15.60 -10.06
N LEU A 423 19.71 15.89 -9.05
CA LEU A 423 20.07 16.81 -7.97
C LEU A 423 21.28 16.33 -7.15
N ARG A 424 21.36 15.04 -6.81
CA ARG A 424 22.51 14.46 -6.09
C ARG A 424 23.78 14.51 -6.94
N ASN A 425 23.69 14.28 -8.25
CA ASN A 425 24.81 14.37 -9.20
C ASN A 425 25.30 15.82 -9.42
N GLN A 426 24.48 16.84 -9.12
CA GLN A 426 24.89 18.25 -9.13
C GLN A 426 25.63 18.67 -7.83
N ALA A 427 25.51 17.91 -6.73
CA ALA A 427 26.07 18.26 -5.43
C ALA A 427 27.59 18.51 -5.43
N PRO A 428 28.44 17.74 -6.16
CA PRO A 428 29.88 18.01 -6.19
C PRO A 428 30.20 19.42 -6.72
N VAL A 429 29.53 19.89 -7.78
CA VAL A 429 29.77 21.25 -8.30
C VAL A 429 29.12 22.30 -7.41
N VAL A 430 27.84 22.14 -7.06
CA VAL A 430 27.08 23.16 -6.31
C VAL A 430 27.64 23.38 -4.90
N VAL A 431 27.85 22.29 -4.15
CA VAL A 431 28.35 22.35 -2.77
C VAL A 431 29.87 22.40 -2.76
N GLY A 432 30.55 21.59 -3.58
CA GLY A 432 32.02 21.50 -3.58
C GLY A 432 32.74 22.73 -4.10
N SER A 433 32.13 23.57 -4.95
CA SER A 433 32.69 24.91 -5.25
C SER A 433 32.60 25.88 -4.08
N CYS A 434 31.66 25.69 -3.14
CA CYS A 434 31.58 26.46 -1.89
C CYS A 434 32.55 25.90 -0.85
N HIS A 435 32.39 24.62 -0.51
CA HIS A 435 33.29 23.89 0.39
C HIS A 435 33.29 22.38 0.08
N ARG A 436 34.45 21.84 -0.30
CA ARG A 436 34.62 20.44 -0.74
C ARG A 436 34.37 19.44 0.40
N GLY A 437 34.59 19.85 1.66
CA GLY A 437 34.30 19.05 2.85
C GLY A 437 32.82 18.95 3.23
N ALA A 438 31.93 19.73 2.59
CA ALA A 438 30.49 19.75 2.89
C ALA A 438 29.64 18.94 1.89
N ILE A 439 30.24 18.29 0.89
CA ILE A 439 29.52 17.48 -0.11
C ILE A 439 28.82 16.31 0.60
N PRO A 440 27.47 16.19 0.55
CA PRO A 440 26.77 15.11 1.23
C PRO A 440 27.04 13.74 0.60
N VAL A 441 27.26 12.72 1.42
CA VAL A 441 27.36 11.32 1.00
C VAL A 441 26.01 10.65 1.13
N TYR A 442 25.55 9.99 0.07
CA TYR A 442 24.27 9.29 0.02
C TYR A 442 24.49 7.76 0.05
N PRO A 443 23.72 7.00 0.84
CA PRO A 443 23.76 5.54 0.77
C PRO A 443 23.29 5.00 -0.58
N ASP A 444 23.97 3.96 -1.06
CA ASP A 444 23.60 3.16 -2.23
C ASP A 444 23.80 1.67 -1.89
N PRO A 445 22.77 0.81 -1.93
CA PRO A 445 21.36 1.13 -2.22
C PRO A 445 20.70 2.02 -1.15
N ASP A 446 19.65 2.73 -1.57
CA ASP A 446 18.77 3.53 -0.70
C ASP A 446 18.03 2.64 0.32
N PRO A 447 18.18 2.87 1.64
CA PRO A 447 17.63 2.00 2.69
C PRO A 447 16.10 1.99 2.81
N ASP A 448 15.42 2.95 2.14
CA ASP A 448 13.97 3.11 2.10
C ASP A 448 13.35 2.72 0.75
N ALA A 449 14.15 2.25 -0.22
CA ALA A 449 13.67 1.82 -1.53
C ALA A 449 12.72 0.62 -1.45
N GLN A 450 11.59 0.72 -2.14
CA GLN A 450 10.62 -0.35 -2.28
C GLN A 450 10.98 -1.27 -3.47
N PRO A 451 10.48 -2.52 -3.48
CA PRO A 451 10.56 -3.37 -4.67
C PRO A 451 9.95 -2.69 -5.90
N ASP A 452 10.47 -3.04 -7.08
CA ASP A 452 10.06 -2.57 -8.40
C ASP A 452 10.29 -1.07 -8.69
N GLU A 453 10.94 -0.32 -7.79
CA GLU A 453 11.36 1.07 -8.06
C GLU A 453 12.45 1.14 -9.14
N ILE A 454 12.18 1.93 -10.19
CA ILE A 454 13.14 2.20 -11.28
C ILE A 454 13.18 3.71 -11.54
N ALA A 455 14.35 4.32 -11.46
CA ALA A 455 14.54 5.73 -11.80
C ALA A 455 14.31 5.97 -13.30
N LEU A 456 13.38 6.86 -13.63
CA LEU A 456 13.06 7.23 -15.01
C LEU A 456 13.92 8.42 -15.47
N SER A 457 14.27 8.43 -16.75
CA SER A 457 14.99 9.55 -17.37
C SER A 457 14.09 10.76 -17.67
N GLU A 458 12.78 10.53 -17.69
CA GLU A 458 11.77 11.58 -17.84
C GLU A 458 11.63 12.38 -16.54
N GLY A 459 11.79 13.70 -16.65
CA GLY A 459 11.64 14.63 -15.53
C GLY A 459 12.92 15.13 -14.86
N MET A 460 14.12 14.72 -15.31
CA MET A 460 15.39 15.35 -14.90
C MET A 460 15.33 16.88 -15.07
N LEU A 461 15.90 17.61 -14.11
CA LEU A 461 15.99 19.07 -14.11
C LEU A 461 17.12 19.58 -15.02
N ARG A 462 18.08 18.73 -15.38
CA ARG A 462 19.22 18.97 -16.29
C ARG A 462 20.16 20.08 -15.83
N ASP A 463 21.00 19.76 -14.84
CA ASP A 463 22.15 20.59 -14.43
C ASP A 463 21.82 22.04 -14.00
N VAL A 464 20.57 22.40 -13.69
CA VAL A 464 20.15 23.80 -13.43
C VAL A 464 21.00 24.51 -12.36
N PHE A 465 21.24 23.89 -11.21
CA PHE A 465 22.01 24.52 -10.12
C PHE A 465 23.51 24.51 -10.42
N LYS A 466 24.00 23.44 -11.05
CA LYS A 466 25.37 23.35 -11.57
C LYS A 466 25.66 24.43 -12.63
N ASN A 467 24.72 24.71 -13.54
CA ASN A 467 24.83 25.76 -14.53
C ASN A 467 24.78 27.17 -13.90
N LYS A 468 23.89 27.42 -12.91
CA LYS A 468 23.92 28.66 -12.10
C LYS A 468 25.29 28.88 -11.43
N THR A 469 25.82 27.83 -10.81
CA THR A 469 27.11 27.83 -10.09
C THR A 469 28.26 28.18 -11.05
N LEU A 470 28.36 27.48 -12.18
CA LEU A 470 29.40 27.72 -13.19
C LEU A 470 29.25 29.10 -13.86
N GLN A 471 28.03 29.63 -13.99
CA GLN A 471 27.83 30.99 -14.50
C GLN A 471 28.33 32.05 -13.49
N ALA A 472 28.01 31.92 -12.21
CA ALA A 472 28.50 32.84 -11.18
C ALA A 472 30.04 32.84 -11.08
N LEU A 473 30.67 31.66 -11.20
CA LEU A 473 32.13 31.53 -11.24
C LEU A 473 32.76 32.12 -12.52
N ARG A 474 32.08 32.04 -13.67
CA ARG A 474 32.53 32.70 -14.91
C ARG A 474 32.50 34.22 -14.78
N VAL A 475 31.43 34.79 -14.24
CA VAL A 475 31.33 36.25 -14.00
C VAL A 475 32.44 36.72 -13.06
N LEU A 476 32.69 36.01 -11.95
CA LEU A 476 33.80 36.32 -11.04
C LEU A 476 35.15 36.38 -11.80
N VAL A 477 35.49 35.34 -12.55
CA VAL A 477 36.83 35.18 -13.14
C VAL A 477 37.03 36.02 -14.41
N ASP A 478 36.04 36.10 -15.30
CA ASP A 478 36.18 36.75 -16.62
C ASP A 478 35.80 38.24 -16.60
N GLU A 479 35.01 38.68 -15.61
CA GLU A 479 34.51 40.06 -15.51
C GLU A 479 35.03 40.74 -14.24
N SER A 480 34.69 40.22 -13.05
CA SER A 480 34.97 40.90 -11.77
C SER A 480 36.45 40.96 -11.40
N LEU A 481 37.21 39.88 -11.63
CA LEU A 481 38.63 39.79 -11.25
C LEU A 481 39.60 40.24 -12.35
N LYS A 482 39.12 40.41 -13.58
CA LYS A 482 39.92 40.80 -14.76
C LYS A 482 40.77 42.08 -14.62
N PRO A 483 40.39 43.12 -13.84
CA PRO A 483 41.22 44.31 -13.66
C PRO A 483 42.48 44.11 -12.80
N TYR A 484 42.55 43.05 -11.98
CA TYR A 484 43.57 42.91 -10.94
C TYR A 484 44.73 42.00 -11.36
N ALA A 485 45.94 42.33 -10.89
CA ALA A 485 47.12 41.50 -11.10
C ALA A 485 47.15 40.35 -10.08
N LEU A 486 46.99 39.11 -10.57
CA LEU A 486 47.08 37.87 -9.78
C LEU A 486 48.25 37.01 -10.26
N THR A 487 48.82 36.20 -9.39
CA THR A 487 49.90 35.27 -9.73
C THR A 487 49.44 34.15 -10.68
N SER A 488 50.38 33.50 -11.36
CA SER A 488 50.09 32.37 -12.27
C SER A 488 49.36 31.22 -11.58
N ALA A 489 49.71 30.91 -10.33
CA ALA A 489 49.06 29.88 -9.52
C ALA A 489 47.61 30.25 -9.16
N GLU A 490 47.36 31.51 -8.76
CA GLU A 490 46.01 32.00 -8.43
C GLU A 490 45.09 31.96 -9.66
N ARG A 491 45.59 32.34 -10.84
CA ARG A 491 44.85 32.22 -12.10
C ARG A 491 44.54 30.77 -12.48
N GLN A 492 45.44 29.83 -12.21
CA GLN A 492 45.21 28.39 -12.45
C GLN A 492 44.19 27.78 -11.49
N ALA A 493 44.22 28.15 -10.20
CA ALA A 493 43.21 27.72 -9.23
C ALA A 493 41.80 28.22 -9.62
N LEU A 494 41.67 29.50 -9.95
CA LEU A 494 40.42 30.09 -10.43
C LEU A 494 39.93 29.47 -11.76
N ALA A 495 40.84 29.10 -12.67
CA ALA A 495 40.48 28.42 -13.91
C ALA A 495 39.93 27.00 -13.68
N ARG A 496 40.51 26.23 -12.74
CA ARG A 496 40.00 24.90 -12.32
C ARG A 496 38.61 24.99 -11.69
N LEU A 497 38.43 25.95 -10.78
CA LEU A 497 37.15 26.23 -10.12
C LEU A 497 36.07 26.60 -11.17
N LYS A 498 36.37 27.55 -12.07
CA LYS A 498 35.52 27.98 -13.19
C LYS A 498 35.14 26.84 -14.16
N ALA A 499 36.01 25.85 -14.32
CA ALA A 499 35.75 24.68 -15.15
C ALA A 499 34.81 23.65 -14.49
N GLY A 500 34.59 23.74 -13.18
CA GLY A 500 33.81 22.76 -12.42
C GLY A 500 34.55 21.44 -12.16
N SER A 501 35.89 21.45 -12.23
CA SER A 501 36.74 20.25 -12.12
C SER A 501 36.88 19.76 -10.67
N VAL A 502 35.76 19.42 -10.02
CA VAL A 502 35.74 19.00 -8.60
C VAL A 502 36.35 17.61 -8.38
N ASP A 503 36.54 16.83 -9.45
CA ASP A 503 37.26 15.55 -9.43
C ASP A 503 38.80 15.71 -9.52
N ASP A 504 39.32 16.89 -9.88
CA ASP A 504 40.76 17.17 -9.87
C ASP A 504 41.24 17.32 -8.40
N PRO A 505 42.21 16.53 -7.91
CA PRO A 505 42.70 16.65 -6.54
C PRO A 505 43.26 18.04 -6.23
N ASP A 506 43.87 18.72 -7.20
CA ASP A 506 44.44 20.07 -7.04
C ASP A 506 43.37 21.18 -7.06
N CYS A 507 42.10 20.86 -7.32
CA CYS A 507 41.02 21.84 -7.34
C CYS A 507 40.64 22.27 -5.91
N GLN A 508 40.96 23.51 -5.56
CA GLN A 508 40.58 24.13 -4.29
C GLN A 508 39.15 24.69 -4.39
N ASP A 509 38.41 24.65 -3.29
CA ASP A 509 37.12 25.35 -3.19
C ASP A 509 37.31 26.86 -2.98
N LEU A 510 36.25 27.65 -3.18
CA LEU A 510 36.34 29.11 -3.09
C LEU A 510 36.62 29.58 -1.64
N ALA A 511 36.30 28.78 -0.63
CA ALA A 511 36.61 29.11 0.77
C ALA A 511 38.12 29.02 1.03
N ALA A 512 38.76 27.90 0.67
CA ALA A 512 40.20 27.70 0.77
C ALA A 512 40.99 28.73 -0.06
N PHE A 513 40.44 29.18 -1.20
CA PHE A 513 41.02 30.27 -1.99
C PHE A 513 40.96 31.62 -1.24
N ILE A 514 39.83 31.95 -0.61
CA ILE A 514 39.69 33.16 0.22
C ILE A 514 40.61 33.12 1.44
N ASP A 515 40.68 32.01 2.16
CA ASP A 515 41.59 31.82 3.30
C ASP A 515 43.05 32.00 2.87
N GLY A 516 43.41 31.48 1.69
CA GLY A 516 44.72 31.65 1.06
C GLY A 516 45.04 33.10 0.68
N LEU A 517 44.05 33.91 0.28
CA LEU A 517 44.21 35.35 0.05
C LEU A 517 44.34 36.11 1.37
N ASP A 518 43.48 35.85 2.36
CA ASP A 518 43.51 36.54 3.67
C ASP A 518 44.83 36.26 4.41
N GLU A 519 45.45 35.08 4.25
CA GLU A 519 46.82 34.78 4.74
C GLU A 519 47.91 35.56 3.98
N ARG A 520 47.82 35.67 2.65
CA ARG A 520 48.78 36.47 1.84
C ARG A 520 48.70 37.96 2.19
N ILE A 521 47.49 38.50 2.32
CA ILE A 521 47.23 39.89 2.69
C ILE A 521 47.85 40.21 4.05
N ARG A 522 47.67 39.34 5.06
CA ARG A 522 48.30 39.50 6.38
C ARG A 522 49.82 39.56 6.30
N ARG A 523 50.47 38.56 5.70
CA ARG A 523 51.95 38.56 5.53
C ARG A 523 52.48 39.76 4.73
N SER A 524 51.66 40.32 3.84
CA SER A 524 52.01 41.51 3.07
C SER A 524 51.94 42.78 3.92
N ASN A 525 50.88 42.94 4.72
CA ASN A 525 50.76 44.03 5.69
C ASN A 525 51.90 43.96 6.73
N ASP A 526 52.15 42.80 7.34
CA ASP A 526 53.21 42.61 8.34
C ASP A 526 54.59 43.09 7.82
N ALA A 527 54.88 42.83 6.54
CA ALA A 527 56.12 43.27 5.88
C ALA A 527 56.16 44.78 5.59
N VAL A 528 55.02 45.39 5.23
CA VAL A 528 54.89 46.83 4.97
C VAL A 528 54.92 47.64 6.27
N ASP A 529 54.21 47.20 7.31
CA ASP A 529 54.17 47.82 8.63
C ASP A 529 55.56 47.78 9.29
N LEU A 530 56.26 46.64 9.23
CA LEU A 530 57.66 46.54 9.67
C LEU A 530 58.59 47.47 8.87
N GLY A 531 58.30 47.70 7.58
CA GLY A 531 59.00 48.66 6.74
C GLY A 531 58.79 50.11 7.21
N PHE A 532 57.54 50.52 7.42
CA PHE A 532 57.21 51.85 7.95
C PHE A 532 57.80 52.07 9.35
N LEU A 533 57.74 51.07 10.22
CA LEU A 533 58.33 51.09 11.58
C LEU A 533 59.84 51.37 11.54
N LYS A 534 60.57 50.73 10.61
CA LYS A 534 62.00 51.00 10.39
C LYS A 534 62.25 52.41 9.87
N VAL A 535 61.51 52.84 8.84
CA VAL A 535 61.63 54.20 8.28
C VAL A 535 61.37 55.26 9.37
N GLN A 536 60.34 55.09 10.21
CA GLN A 536 60.09 56.01 11.33
C GLN A 536 61.23 56.06 12.33
N THR A 537 61.92 54.94 12.56
CA THR A 537 63.07 54.84 13.47
C THR A 537 64.28 55.59 12.92
N ASP A 538 64.57 55.46 11.61
CA ASP A 538 65.68 56.16 10.98
C ASP A 538 65.37 57.65 10.76
N ILE A 539 64.13 58.03 10.45
CA ILE A 539 63.67 59.44 10.47
C ILE A 539 63.89 60.05 11.87
N TYR A 540 63.52 59.33 12.94
CA TYR A 540 63.76 59.78 14.31
C TYR A 540 65.26 59.89 14.63
N ARG A 541 66.07 58.87 14.29
CA ARG A 541 67.53 58.88 14.47
C ARG A 541 68.16 60.10 13.80
N MET A 542 67.82 60.34 12.53
CA MET A 542 68.35 61.47 11.76
C MET A 542 67.85 62.83 12.27
N ARG A 543 66.63 62.89 12.83
CA ARG A 543 66.13 64.09 13.53
C ARG A 543 66.87 64.36 14.84
N GLN A 544 67.31 63.34 15.58
CA GLN A 544 68.14 63.55 16.78
C GLN A 544 69.55 64.04 16.44
N ILE A 545 70.12 63.60 15.30
CA ILE A 545 71.40 64.12 14.78
C ILE A 545 71.25 65.61 14.41
N MET A 546 70.18 65.98 13.69
CA MET A 546 69.82 67.38 13.41
C MET A 546 69.62 68.26 14.67
N LEU A 547 69.41 67.66 15.84
CA LEU A 547 69.22 68.35 17.13
C LEU A 547 70.43 68.26 18.06
N GLY A 548 71.50 67.54 17.67
CA GLY A 548 72.73 67.40 18.45
C GLY A 548 72.69 66.42 19.63
N ASP A 549 71.70 65.52 19.71
CA ASP A 549 71.64 64.50 20.79
C ASP A 549 72.29 63.18 20.38
N GLU A 550 73.62 63.12 20.59
CA GLU A 550 74.46 61.92 20.40
C GLU A 550 74.15 60.78 21.40
N LYS A 551 73.37 61.02 22.46
CA LYS A 551 73.03 60.00 23.47
C LYS A 551 71.70 59.32 23.15
N ALA A 552 70.71 60.07 22.67
CA ALA A 552 69.45 59.53 22.17
C ALA A 552 69.64 58.59 20.97
N THR A 553 70.54 58.93 20.05
CA THR A 553 70.82 58.15 18.84
C THR A 553 71.33 56.73 19.13
N ARG A 554 72.17 56.53 20.15
CA ARG A 554 72.67 55.18 20.55
C ARG A 554 71.59 54.29 21.17
N LEU A 555 70.48 54.86 21.64
CA LEU A 555 69.31 54.12 22.13
C LEU A 555 68.30 53.80 21.01
N ALA A 556 68.36 54.51 19.88
CA ALA A 556 67.48 54.36 18.73
C ALA A 556 67.86 53.16 17.81
N THR A 557 68.36 52.07 18.39
CA THR A 557 68.61 50.79 17.69
C THR A 557 67.39 49.86 17.69
N SER A 558 66.37 50.16 18.50
CA SER A 558 65.07 49.49 18.51
C SER A 558 63.93 50.51 18.29
N PRO A 559 62.99 50.27 17.36
CA PRO A 559 61.84 51.15 17.13
C PRO A 559 61.00 51.40 18.40
N ILE A 560 60.80 50.35 19.20
CA ILE A 560 59.98 50.41 20.42
C ILE A 560 60.64 51.32 21.48
N LEU A 561 61.97 51.30 21.57
CA LEU A 561 62.71 52.19 22.47
C LEU A 561 62.71 53.65 21.97
N ALA A 562 62.77 53.85 20.65
CA ALA A 562 62.69 55.18 20.03
C ALA A 562 61.33 55.86 20.23
N ASP A 563 60.24 55.09 20.34
CA ASP A 563 58.91 55.64 20.63
C ASP A 563 58.71 55.94 22.12
N ILE A 564 59.18 55.06 23.02
CA ILE A 564 59.21 55.34 24.48
C ILE A 564 60.04 56.60 24.79
N ALA A 565 61.11 56.84 24.05
CA ALA A 565 61.97 58.02 24.17
C ALA A 565 61.33 59.35 23.68
N LYS A 566 60.12 59.33 23.11
CA LYS A 566 59.37 60.56 22.75
C LYS A 566 58.49 61.10 23.87
N GLY A 567 58.35 60.39 24.99
CA GLY A 567 57.50 60.80 26.10
C GLY A 567 58.00 62.07 26.79
N GLU A 568 57.19 63.13 26.79
CA GLU A 568 57.54 64.38 27.47
C GLU A 568 57.62 64.18 29.00
N THR A 569 58.73 64.63 29.58
CA THR A 569 59.18 64.45 30.99
C THR A 569 59.73 63.08 31.38
N SER A 570 60.91 63.10 32.00
CA SER A 570 61.71 61.91 32.38
C SER A 570 61.01 60.95 33.34
N TYR A 571 60.07 61.46 34.15
CA TYR A 571 59.32 60.68 35.13
C TYR A 571 58.34 59.71 34.45
N ALA A 572 57.68 60.16 33.37
CA ALA A 572 56.83 59.29 32.55
C ALA A 572 57.67 58.21 31.83
N THR A 573 58.89 58.54 31.39
CA THR A 573 59.81 57.59 30.75
C THR A 573 60.23 56.47 31.71
N GLU A 574 60.62 56.80 32.95
CA GLU A 574 60.96 55.78 33.96
C GLU A 574 59.76 54.88 34.28
N GLN A 575 58.57 55.48 34.45
CA GLN A 575 57.36 54.74 34.77
C GLN A 575 56.92 53.82 33.62
N HIS A 576 56.98 54.28 32.36
CA HIS A 576 56.69 53.45 31.18
C HIS A 576 57.72 52.32 30.96
N LEU A 577 59.02 52.57 31.17
CA LEU A 577 60.03 51.51 31.12
C LEU A 577 59.77 50.43 32.18
N LYS A 578 59.31 50.83 33.37
CA LYS A 578 58.93 49.90 34.45
C LYS A 578 57.73 49.03 34.05
N THR A 579 56.65 49.64 33.55
CA THR A 579 55.46 48.92 33.04
C THR A 579 55.80 48.00 31.85
N PHE A 580 56.73 48.39 30.99
CA PHE A 580 57.21 47.58 29.86
C PHE A 580 58.00 46.35 30.34
N PHE A 581 58.92 46.52 31.30
CA PHE A 581 59.64 45.39 31.92
C PHE A 581 58.72 44.49 32.76
N GLU A 582 57.66 45.02 33.36
CA GLU A 582 56.65 44.21 34.06
C GLU A 582 55.80 43.41 33.06
N LYS A 583 55.38 44.01 31.93
CA LYS A 583 54.69 43.29 30.84
C LYS A 583 55.52 42.15 30.26
N MET A 584 56.80 42.37 29.95
CA MET A 584 57.67 41.29 29.45
C MET A 584 58.05 40.22 30.49
N ARG A 585 57.65 40.39 31.76
CA ARG A 585 57.95 39.44 32.85
C ARG A 585 56.78 38.54 33.23
N LEU A 586 55.59 38.83 32.71
CA LEU A 586 54.42 37.95 32.80
C LEU A 586 54.31 37.13 31.50
N PRO A 587 54.21 35.78 31.56
CA PRO A 587 53.85 35.00 30.38
C PRO A 587 52.37 35.27 30.08
N GLU A 588 52.09 36.14 29.11
CA GLU A 588 50.72 36.49 28.71
C GLU A 588 50.04 35.25 28.09
N SER A 589 49.02 34.74 28.80
CA SER A 589 48.30 33.54 28.43
C SER A 589 47.42 33.78 27.21
N VAL A 590 47.56 32.93 26.18
CA VAL A 590 46.68 32.95 25.01
C VAL A 590 45.30 32.42 25.40
N GLU A 591 44.36 33.33 25.67
CA GLU A 591 42.92 33.05 25.57
C GLU A 591 42.34 33.66 24.28
N PRO A 592 41.37 32.99 23.62
CA PRO A 592 40.88 33.39 22.30
C PRO A 592 39.81 34.49 22.35
N ALA A 593 39.78 35.34 21.32
CA ALA A 593 38.72 36.32 21.08
C ALA A 593 37.37 35.63 20.72
N PRO A 594 36.22 36.30 20.93
CA PRO A 594 34.97 35.60 21.24
C PRO A 594 34.14 35.15 20.01
N ARG A 595 33.37 34.08 20.22
CA ARG A 595 32.15 33.79 19.44
C ARG A 595 30.92 34.34 20.18
N SER A 596 29.94 34.85 19.44
CA SER A 596 28.67 35.33 19.98
C SER A 596 27.77 34.19 20.47
N ALA A 597 27.03 34.44 21.56
CA ALA A 597 25.91 33.61 22.01
C ALA A 597 24.71 33.68 21.01
N ALA A 598 23.65 32.88 21.10
CA ALA A 598 23.13 32.10 22.23
C ALA A 598 22.39 30.82 21.73
N SER A 599 22.58 29.65 22.37
CA SER A 599 21.69 29.02 23.39
C SER A 599 20.55 28.15 22.81
N ALA A 600 20.06 27.08 23.45
CA ALA A 600 20.24 26.64 24.85
C ALA A 600 20.12 25.11 25.05
N THR A 601 20.61 24.66 26.22
CA THR A 601 20.20 23.45 27.00
C THR A 601 20.14 22.05 26.38
N ALA A 602 20.89 21.14 27.01
CA ALA A 602 20.47 19.75 27.24
C ALA A 602 20.37 19.49 28.76
N PRO A 603 19.49 18.58 29.23
CA PRO A 603 19.52 18.05 30.60
C PRO A 603 20.59 16.95 30.77
N GLN A 604 20.90 16.57 32.02
CA GLN A 604 22.02 15.68 32.37
C GLN A 604 21.58 14.34 32.98
N GLY A 605 22.46 13.33 32.88
CA GLY A 605 22.49 12.14 33.74
C GLY A 605 22.83 10.85 32.98
N GLY A 606 23.78 10.01 33.40
CA GLY A 606 24.75 10.15 34.49
C GLY A 606 25.46 8.82 34.80
N ALA A 607 26.63 8.87 35.45
CA ALA A 607 27.45 7.71 35.89
C ALA A 607 27.99 6.81 34.73
N GLN A 608 28.99 5.92 34.89
CA GLN A 608 30.18 5.77 35.77
C GLN A 608 30.86 4.45 35.33
N TRP A 609 32.20 4.28 35.46
CA TRP A 609 32.87 3.06 36.01
C TRP A 609 34.41 3.16 35.92
N LYS A 610 35.12 2.23 36.60
CA LYS A 610 36.58 2.18 36.71
C LYS A 610 37.12 0.75 36.57
N GLY A 611 38.29 0.60 35.95
CA GLY A 611 39.41 -0.08 36.63
C GLY A 611 40.12 -1.25 35.92
N PHE A 612 41.46 -1.25 36.06
CA PHE A 612 42.39 -2.40 36.02
C PHE A 612 42.67 -3.09 34.65
N ARG A 613 43.88 -3.64 34.37
CA ARG A 613 45.15 -3.73 35.14
C ARG A 613 46.41 -3.87 34.23
N ALA A 614 47.45 -3.09 34.55
CA ALA A 614 48.91 -3.24 34.39
C ALA A 614 49.61 -4.06 33.25
N ASP A 615 50.67 -3.42 32.73
CA ASP A 615 51.95 -3.89 32.13
C ASP A 615 52.67 -5.05 32.91
N PRO A 616 53.79 -5.68 32.42
CA PRO A 616 54.74 -5.18 31.40
C PRO A 616 55.39 -6.21 30.44
N VAL A 617 56.24 -5.71 29.52
CA VAL A 617 57.68 -6.13 29.39
C VAL A 617 58.42 -5.19 28.42
N SER A 618 59.65 -4.80 28.77
CA SER A 618 60.56 -4.02 27.92
C SER A 618 61.66 -4.90 27.30
N ARG A 619 62.07 -4.59 26.05
CA ARG A 619 63.37 -5.02 25.53
C ARG A 619 63.94 -3.98 24.56
N ALA A 620 65.27 -3.85 24.56
CA ALA A 620 65.97 -2.71 23.98
C ALA A 620 66.61 -2.97 22.61
N ALA A 621 67.08 -1.88 22.01
CA ALA A 621 67.70 -1.72 20.70
C ALA A 621 68.77 -2.76 20.28
N GLN A 622 68.81 -3.04 18.97
CA GLN A 622 69.97 -2.81 18.07
C GLN A 622 69.49 -2.96 16.61
N THR A 623 69.59 -1.91 15.78
CA THR A 623 70.75 -1.58 14.92
C THR A 623 70.91 -2.49 13.70
N ALA A 624 70.44 -2.01 12.55
CA ALA A 624 70.86 -2.48 11.22
C ALA A 624 70.92 -1.28 10.26
N VAL A 625 72.08 -1.07 9.61
CA VAL A 625 72.36 0.05 8.69
C VAL A 625 73.28 -0.48 7.59
N ILE A 626 73.40 0.24 6.46
CA ILE A 626 74.31 0.00 5.31
C ILE A 626 74.05 -1.34 4.57
N SER A 627 74.27 -1.54 3.26
CA SER A 627 74.92 -0.75 2.18
C SER A 627 74.14 -0.96 0.85
N ARG A 628 74.55 -0.54 -0.37
CA ARG A 628 75.81 -0.01 -0.94
C ARG A 628 75.41 0.74 -2.24
N LYS A 629 75.70 2.01 -2.45
CA LYS A 629 76.96 2.57 -3.03
C LYS A 629 77.58 1.75 -4.17
N VAL A 630 77.52 2.30 -5.39
CA VAL A 630 78.49 2.09 -6.49
C VAL A 630 78.85 3.47 -7.05
N LEU A 631 80.10 3.65 -7.46
CA LEU A 631 80.71 4.87 -8.02
C LEU A 631 82.00 4.41 -8.70
N ASP A 632 82.31 4.89 -9.91
CA ASP A 632 83.64 4.81 -10.59
C ASP A 632 83.54 5.47 -12.00
N PRO A 633 84.63 5.92 -12.67
CA PRO A 633 85.80 6.64 -12.11
C PRO A 633 86.34 7.79 -13.01
N ALA A 634 87.20 8.68 -12.45
CA ALA A 634 88.13 9.59 -13.16
C ALA A 634 87.48 10.71 -14.05
N GLU A 635 88.13 11.62 -14.82
CA GLU A 635 89.35 12.48 -14.73
C GLU A 635 89.34 13.48 -15.94
N VAL A 636 90.12 14.58 -16.11
CA VAL A 636 91.23 15.26 -15.38
C VAL A 636 91.04 16.81 -15.46
N GLY A 637 91.31 17.57 -14.39
CA GLY A 637 91.56 19.04 -14.43
C GLY A 637 90.34 19.96 -14.69
N VAL A 638 90.34 21.27 -14.39
CA VAL A 638 91.34 22.18 -13.78
C VAL A 638 90.62 23.08 -12.74
N ALA A 639 91.32 23.64 -11.76
CA ALA A 639 90.73 24.33 -10.60
C ALA A 639 90.37 25.82 -10.82
N VAL A 640 89.26 26.26 -10.20
CA VAL A 640 88.97 27.64 -9.75
C VAL A 640 88.26 27.54 -8.38
N GLU A 641 88.33 28.58 -7.56
CA GLU A 641 88.01 28.58 -6.12
C GLU A 641 86.51 28.52 -5.76
N THR A 642 86.21 27.99 -4.57
CA THR A 642 84.85 27.90 -4.00
C THR A 642 84.48 29.12 -3.16
N ALA A 643 83.36 29.78 -3.47
CA ALA A 643 82.75 30.79 -2.60
C ALA A 643 81.83 30.18 -1.53
N ALA A 644 81.70 30.82 -0.37
CA ALA A 644 81.03 30.28 0.81
C ALA A 644 79.49 30.47 0.85
N THR A 645 78.82 29.70 1.71
CA THR A 645 77.35 29.64 1.85
C THR A 645 76.75 30.74 2.74
N ARG A 646 75.42 30.88 2.66
CA ARG A 646 74.67 32.13 2.94
C ARG A 646 74.31 32.40 4.41
N GLU A 647 74.56 31.48 5.33
CA GLU A 647 74.02 31.53 6.71
C GLU A 647 74.92 32.24 7.75
N ALA A 648 76.03 32.86 7.32
CA ALA A 648 77.01 33.51 8.19
C ALA A 648 77.01 35.06 8.13
N VAL A 649 75.88 35.69 7.74
CA VAL A 649 75.77 37.16 7.58
C VAL A 649 74.46 37.73 8.15
N GLN A 650 74.29 37.64 9.47
CA GLN A 650 73.46 38.58 10.24
C GLN A 650 74.29 39.10 11.41
N LEU A 651 74.16 40.39 11.74
CA LEU A 651 75.07 41.16 12.61
C LEU A 651 76.51 41.30 12.07
N LYS A 652 76.69 42.19 11.07
CA LYS A 652 77.97 42.88 10.82
C LYS A 652 77.73 44.37 10.56
N ASN A 653 78.62 45.19 11.12
CA ASN A 653 78.73 46.63 10.86
C ASN A 653 79.23 46.90 9.42
N PRO A 654 79.11 48.14 8.89
CA PRO A 654 79.63 48.52 7.58
C PRO A 654 81.12 48.20 7.37
N ILE A 655 81.50 48.08 6.09
CA ILE A 655 82.79 47.50 5.66
C ILE A 655 83.92 48.52 5.80
N VAL A 656 84.86 48.26 6.73
CA VAL A 656 86.11 49.02 6.90
C VAL A 656 87.27 48.24 6.26
N GLY A 657 88.09 48.90 5.43
CA GLY A 657 88.94 48.18 4.47
C GLY A 657 90.25 48.82 4.02
N LYS A 658 91.01 49.52 4.89
CA LYS A 658 92.49 49.69 4.75
C LYS A 658 93.11 50.44 5.94
N VAL A 659 94.02 49.80 6.69
CA VAL A 659 94.89 50.43 7.71
C VAL A 659 96.24 49.69 7.79
N PRO A 660 97.38 50.39 7.75
CA PRO A 660 98.63 49.95 8.38
C PRO A 660 98.71 50.50 9.82
N ASP A 661 99.07 49.65 10.78
CA ASP A 661 99.12 49.95 12.24
C ASP A 661 100.27 50.89 12.63
N PHE A 662 100.05 51.77 13.62
CA PHE A 662 100.97 51.99 14.75
C PHE A 662 100.29 52.76 15.91
N ARG A 663 100.87 52.66 17.12
CA ARG A 663 100.16 52.87 18.40
C ARG A 663 100.41 54.23 19.08
N SER A 664 99.35 54.86 19.58
CA SER A 664 99.25 55.41 20.97
C SER A 664 97.84 55.98 21.23
N THR A 665 97.56 56.37 22.48
CA THR A 665 96.21 56.69 23.00
C THR A 665 95.72 58.13 22.67
N THR A 666 94.45 58.40 22.98
CA THR A 666 93.77 59.73 22.93
C THR A 666 93.44 60.31 21.55
N VAL A 667 92.87 59.49 20.65
CA VAL A 667 92.24 59.96 19.39
C VAL A 667 90.77 59.52 19.23
N ALA A 668 90.27 58.56 20.04
CA ALA A 668 88.95 57.95 19.88
C ALA A 668 87.72 58.88 20.05
N GLU A 669 87.89 60.10 20.59
CA GLU A 669 86.85 61.14 20.65
C GLU A 669 87.07 62.26 19.61
N ARG A 670 87.98 62.05 18.65
CA ARG A 670 88.26 62.97 17.52
C ARG A 670 88.38 62.27 16.15
N ILE A 671 88.41 60.94 16.14
CA ILE A 671 87.98 60.10 15.02
C ILE A 671 86.80 59.27 15.53
N ALA A 672 85.70 59.97 15.82
CA ALA A 672 84.38 59.42 15.55
C ALA A 672 84.09 59.77 14.08
N ASP A 673 83.65 58.80 13.29
CA ASP A 673 83.19 59.08 11.93
C ASP A 673 81.97 60.03 12.00
N PRO A 674 81.87 61.03 11.11
CA PRO A 674 80.77 61.99 11.15
C PRO A 674 79.42 61.28 11.04
N MET A 675 78.50 61.61 11.96
CA MET A 675 77.25 60.87 12.11
C MET A 675 76.29 61.01 10.92
N ALA A 676 76.44 62.05 10.08
CA ALA A 676 75.61 62.26 8.90
C ALA A 676 75.83 61.19 7.79
N PRO A 677 77.08 60.91 7.34
CA PRO A 677 77.37 59.72 6.54
C PRO A 677 76.88 58.41 7.15
N GLU A 678 77.02 58.20 8.47
CA GLU A 678 76.50 56.97 9.11
C GLU A 678 74.97 56.88 9.03
N ALA A 679 74.26 57.98 9.33
CA ALA A 679 72.81 58.08 9.22
C ALA A 679 72.30 57.89 7.79
N LYS A 680 72.99 58.46 6.80
CA LYS A 680 72.70 58.22 5.38
C LYS A 680 72.87 56.74 5.03
N ASN A 681 73.95 56.10 5.49
CA ASN A 681 74.20 54.68 5.25
C ASN A 681 73.13 53.78 5.89
N TYR A 682 72.62 54.14 7.08
CA TYR A 682 71.45 53.46 7.66
C TYR A 682 70.18 53.67 6.82
N ALA A 683 69.88 54.89 6.38
CA ALA A 683 68.73 55.17 5.52
C ALA A 683 68.75 54.35 4.21
N VAL A 684 69.91 54.26 3.56
CA VAL A 684 70.13 53.47 2.34
C VAL A 684 70.05 51.96 2.63
N ALA A 685 70.61 51.48 3.74
CA ALA A 685 70.50 50.07 4.14
C ALA A 685 69.05 49.67 4.48
N THR A 686 68.30 50.53 5.15
CA THR A 686 66.87 50.32 5.45
C THR A 686 66.04 50.32 4.16
N LYS A 687 66.29 51.25 3.21
CA LYS A 687 65.68 51.25 1.87
C LYS A 687 65.91 49.93 1.13
N ALA A 688 67.12 49.37 1.21
CA ALA A 688 67.45 48.09 0.58
C ALA A 688 66.84 46.86 1.27
N ASP A 689 66.87 46.80 2.62
CA ASP A 689 66.25 45.72 3.41
C ASP A 689 64.73 45.70 3.23
N ILE A 690 64.10 46.88 3.09
CA ILE A 690 62.70 47.03 2.70
C ILE A 690 62.44 46.39 1.34
N VAL A 691 63.14 46.81 0.27
CA VAL A 691 62.98 46.22 -1.08
C VAL A 691 63.22 44.70 -1.05
N HIS A 692 64.25 44.23 -0.34
CA HIS A 692 64.58 42.81 -0.25
C HIS A 692 63.50 41.97 0.44
N ARG A 693 62.84 42.50 1.48
CA ARG A 693 61.70 41.85 2.16
C ARG A 693 60.46 41.84 1.27
N ILE A 694 60.18 42.96 0.60
CA ILE A 694 59.02 43.08 -0.28
C ILE A 694 59.11 42.09 -1.44
N GLN A 695 60.29 41.89 -2.03
CA GLN A 695 60.56 40.88 -3.06
C GLN A 695 60.30 39.41 -2.60
N GLN A 696 60.00 39.18 -1.31
CA GLN A 696 59.67 37.88 -0.73
C GLN A 696 58.18 37.77 -0.30
N VAL A 697 57.38 38.82 -0.52
CA VAL A 697 55.95 38.86 -0.17
C VAL A 697 55.14 38.05 -1.20
N PRO A 698 54.18 37.20 -0.78
CA PRO A 698 53.49 36.25 -1.66
C PRO A 698 52.34 36.86 -2.49
N ILE A 699 52.58 37.98 -3.18
CA ILE A 699 51.63 38.70 -4.04
C ILE A 699 52.25 39.02 -5.41
N GLU A 700 51.43 39.41 -6.39
CA GLU A 700 51.91 39.77 -7.73
C GLU A 700 52.58 41.17 -7.76
N LEU A 701 53.85 41.21 -8.17
CA LEU A 701 54.72 42.39 -8.18
C LEU A 701 55.40 42.66 -9.53
N SER A 702 55.21 41.81 -10.55
CA SER A 702 55.99 41.88 -11.81
C SER A 702 55.70 43.12 -12.67
N ASP A 703 54.52 43.73 -12.49
CA ASP A 703 54.05 44.96 -13.13
C ASP A 703 54.19 46.21 -12.24
N LEU A 704 54.67 46.08 -11.01
CA LEU A 704 54.72 47.18 -10.05
C LEU A 704 56.01 48.02 -10.21
N GLU A 705 55.85 49.26 -10.65
CA GLU A 705 56.93 50.23 -10.76
C GLU A 705 57.01 51.15 -9.53
N VAL A 706 58.23 51.32 -8.99
CA VAL A 706 58.50 52.06 -7.75
C VAL A 706 59.59 53.13 -7.93
N PRO A 707 59.50 54.28 -7.22
CA PRO A 707 60.52 55.33 -7.29
C PRO A 707 61.76 54.94 -6.46
N VAL A 708 62.87 54.62 -7.14
CA VAL A 708 64.12 54.21 -6.46
C VAL A 708 65.12 55.34 -6.25
N SER A 709 64.88 56.54 -6.79
CA SER A 709 65.85 57.66 -6.82
C SER A 709 65.30 58.97 -6.22
N ASP A 710 66.13 60.03 -6.25
CA ASP A 710 65.82 61.38 -5.75
C ASP A 710 64.77 62.18 -6.54
N GLY A 711 64.03 61.51 -7.42
CA GLY A 711 63.12 62.16 -8.37
C GLY A 711 63.81 63.05 -9.41
N ASN A 712 65.12 63.31 -9.31
CA ASN A 712 65.90 64.09 -10.29
C ASN A 712 66.94 63.24 -11.02
N THR A 713 66.91 61.92 -10.80
CA THR A 713 67.67 60.92 -11.54
C THR A 713 66.71 60.04 -12.31
N ALA A 714 66.77 60.08 -13.65
CA ALA A 714 66.10 59.10 -14.48
C ALA A 714 66.87 57.76 -14.41
N VAL A 715 66.17 56.63 -14.41
CA VAL A 715 66.73 55.29 -14.26
C VAL A 715 66.15 54.40 -15.36
N PHE A 716 67.02 53.92 -16.25
CA PHE A 716 66.65 53.07 -17.37
C PHE A 716 67.28 51.68 -17.24
N PRO A 717 66.54 50.59 -17.51
CA PRO A 717 67.14 49.35 -18.00
C PRO A 717 68.04 49.63 -19.21
N ARG A 718 69.17 48.92 -19.36
CA ARG A 718 70.13 49.15 -20.47
C ARG A 718 69.47 49.18 -21.84
N ASP A 719 68.58 48.24 -22.13
CA ASP A 719 67.92 48.08 -23.42
C ASP A 719 66.84 49.16 -23.68
N GLU A 720 66.25 49.74 -22.64
CA GLU A 720 65.38 50.92 -22.74
C GLU A 720 66.21 52.19 -22.96
N PHE A 721 67.39 52.29 -22.33
CA PHE A 721 68.33 53.38 -22.59
C PHE A 721 68.95 53.32 -23.98
N ASP A 722 69.31 52.14 -24.49
CA ASP A 722 69.84 51.96 -25.85
C ASP A 722 68.80 52.43 -26.89
N ARG A 723 67.53 52.06 -26.70
CA ARG A 723 66.38 52.56 -27.50
C ARG A 723 66.17 54.07 -27.35
N PHE A 724 66.35 54.64 -26.16
CA PHE A 724 66.31 56.09 -25.93
C PHE A 724 67.45 56.82 -26.66
N ARG A 725 68.68 56.26 -26.64
CA ARG A 725 69.86 56.81 -27.33
C ARG A 725 69.69 56.82 -28.84
N GLU A 726 69.12 55.76 -29.41
CA GLU A 726 68.81 55.68 -30.85
C GLU A 726 67.76 56.73 -31.26
N LYS A 727 66.74 56.96 -30.42
CA LYS A 727 65.66 57.92 -30.71
C LYS A 727 66.05 59.38 -30.46
N TYR A 728 66.91 59.65 -29.47
CA TYR A 728 67.28 61.01 -29.03
C TYR A 728 68.81 61.20 -28.89
N PRO A 729 69.62 60.96 -29.95
CA PRO A 729 71.09 61.02 -29.86
C PRO A 729 71.61 62.39 -29.40
N ASN A 730 71.00 63.49 -29.90
CA ASN A 730 71.38 64.86 -29.51
C ASN A 730 71.14 65.15 -28.01
N ALA A 731 70.19 64.47 -27.38
CA ALA A 731 69.95 64.58 -25.94
C ALA A 731 71.02 63.81 -25.14
N VAL A 732 71.39 62.61 -25.61
CA VAL A 732 72.48 61.82 -25.02
C VAL A 732 73.83 62.51 -25.16
N GLU A 733 74.13 63.14 -26.30
CA GLU A 733 75.35 63.93 -26.48
C GLU A 733 75.40 65.13 -25.52
N ARG A 734 74.30 65.87 -25.34
CA ARG A 734 74.22 66.95 -24.34
C ARG A 734 74.38 66.45 -22.91
N LEU A 735 73.86 65.27 -22.60
CA LEU A 735 73.85 64.68 -21.26
C LEU A 735 75.05 63.77 -20.96
N HIS A 736 76.07 63.66 -21.84
CA HIS A 736 77.16 62.68 -21.70
C HIS A 736 77.91 62.70 -20.35
N LYS A 737 78.02 63.86 -19.68
CA LYS A 737 78.65 64.00 -18.35
C LYS A 737 77.72 63.70 -17.17
N ARG A 738 76.45 63.40 -17.44
CA ARG A 738 75.37 63.15 -16.48
C ARG A 738 74.79 61.74 -16.60
N ILE A 739 75.37 60.91 -17.48
CA ILE A 739 74.95 59.53 -17.73
C ILE A 739 75.94 58.59 -17.04
N GLU A 740 75.44 57.79 -16.11
CA GLU A 740 76.19 56.79 -15.35
C GLU A 740 75.72 55.37 -15.72
N SER A 741 76.61 54.38 -15.72
CA SER A 741 76.28 53.00 -16.11
C SER A 741 76.60 52.02 -14.98
N HIS A 742 75.57 51.48 -14.33
CA HIS A 742 75.67 50.72 -13.08
C HIS A 742 74.90 49.39 -13.19
N GLY A 743 75.62 48.28 -13.35
CA GLY A 743 75.02 46.94 -13.44
C GLY A 743 74.00 46.85 -14.60
N SER A 744 72.77 46.47 -14.30
CA SER A 744 71.63 46.37 -15.24
C SER A 744 71.08 47.73 -15.71
N TYR A 745 71.44 48.83 -15.05
CA TYR A 745 70.80 50.13 -15.22
C TYR A 745 71.75 51.22 -15.76
N ILE A 746 71.15 52.24 -16.36
CA ILE A 746 71.78 53.49 -16.75
C ILE A 746 71.01 54.64 -16.09
N LEU A 747 71.73 55.47 -15.36
CA LEU A 747 71.19 56.58 -14.57
C LEU A 747 71.51 57.91 -15.27
N VAL A 748 70.56 58.84 -15.29
CA VAL A 748 70.74 60.17 -15.89
C VAL A 748 70.41 61.25 -14.86
N ARG A 749 71.45 61.96 -14.39
CA ARG A 749 71.33 62.99 -13.34
C ARG A 749 70.83 64.31 -13.91
N LEU A 750 69.55 64.62 -13.71
CA LEU A 750 68.88 65.84 -14.18
C LEU A 750 69.03 67.03 -13.20
N LYS A 751 69.41 66.75 -11.94
CA LYS A 751 69.62 67.74 -10.87
C LYS A 751 70.61 68.83 -11.32
N GLY A 752 70.22 70.09 -11.25
CA GLY A 752 71.06 71.23 -11.65
C GLY A 752 71.27 71.40 -13.16
N LEU A 753 70.38 70.91 -14.03
CA LEU A 753 70.30 71.34 -15.43
C LEU A 753 69.85 72.82 -15.52
N SER A 754 70.46 73.60 -16.42
CA SER A 754 70.02 74.98 -16.66
C SER A 754 68.67 75.04 -17.39
N SER A 755 67.96 76.17 -17.32
CA SER A 755 66.70 76.34 -18.06
C SER A 755 66.90 76.19 -19.58
N GLN A 756 68.06 76.61 -20.12
CA GLN A 756 68.40 76.45 -21.53
C GLN A 756 68.65 74.98 -21.91
N ASP A 757 69.24 74.19 -21.01
CA ASP A 757 69.40 72.73 -21.23
C ASP A 757 68.05 72.01 -21.17
N GLN A 758 67.18 72.39 -20.24
CA GLN A 758 65.84 71.81 -20.12
C GLN A 758 64.99 72.08 -21.37
N GLU A 759 65.00 73.33 -21.87
CA GLU A 759 64.31 73.72 -23.11
C GLU A 759 64.90 73.01 -24.33
N ALA A 760 66.24 72.89 -24.43
CA ALA A 760 66.93 72.21 -25.52
C ALA A 760 66.77 70.68 -25.52
N LEU A 761 66.30 70.07 -24.43
CA LEU A 761 65.99 68.63 -24.36
C LEU A 761 64.58 68.29 -24.88
N GLY A 762 63.65 69.25 -24.89
CA GLY A 762 62.31 69.08 -25.50
C GLY A 762 61.58 67.81 -25.08
N GLU A 763 61.07 67.03 -26.05
CA GLU A 763 60.41 65.75 -25.78
C GLU A 763 61.29 64.73 -25.05
N ALA A 764 62.62 64.75 -25.27
CA ALA A 764 63.52 63.84 -24.59
C ALA A 764 63.52 64.08 -23.08
N LEU A 765 63.31 65.32 -22.62
CA LEU A 765 63.10 65.61 -21.21
C LEU A 765 61.84 64.91 -20.68
N ALA A 766 60.71 64.96 -21.40
CA ALA A 766 59.49 64.27 -20.97
C ALA A 766 59.69 62.74 -20.84
N VAL A 767 60.49 62.14 -21.72
CA VAL A 767 60.84 60.70 -21.65
C VAL A 767 61.78 60.41 -20.46
N LEU A 768 62.77 61.26 -20.20
CA LEU A 768 63.64 61.18 -19.00
C LEU A 768 62.83 61.36 -17.70
N LEU A 769 61.81 62.23 -17.70
CA LEU A 769 60.91 62.44 -16.56
C LEU A 769 59.95 61.26 -16.34
N ALA A 770 59.64 60.47 -17.37
CA ALA A 770 58.82 59.26 -17.24
C ALA A 770 59.60 58.08 -16.64
N HIS A 771 60.86 57.86 -17.05
CA HIS A 771 61.72 56.78 -16.54
C HIS A 771 62.33 57.16 -15.17
N ARG A 772 61.48 57.47 -14.18
CA ARG A 772 61.86 57.74 -12.77
C ARG A 772 61.52 56.58 -11.83
N ASN A 773 60.68 55.66 -12.27
CA ASN A 773 60.34 54.43 -11.54
C ASN A 773 61.07 53.23 -12.15
N VAL A 774 61.20 52.16 -11.38
CA VAL A 774 61.79 50.89 -11.81
C VAL A 774 60.92 49.73 -11.36
N ARG A 775 60.83 48.66 -12.15
CA ARG A 775 60.09 47.44 -11.78
C ARG A 775 60.69 46.79 -10.54
N LEU A 776 59.86 46.64 -9.51
CA LEU A 776 60.27 46.18 -8.19
C LEU A 776 60.83 44.74 -8.16
N ASN A 777 60.52 43.93 -9.17
CA ASN A 777 60.87 42.51 -9.24
C ASN A 777 62.32 42.22 -9.73
N ASP A 778 63.16 43.22 -9.99
CA ASP A 778 64.57 42.99 -10.32
C ASP A 778 65.40 42.67 -9.06
N ALA A 779 65.90 41.43 -8.98
CA ALA A 779 66.65 40.91 -7.85
C ALA A 779 68.02 41.60 -7.60
N SER A 780 68.51 42.42 -8.54
CA SER A 780 69.72 43.24 -8.35
C SER A 780 69.47 44.53 -7.55
N LEU A 781 68.22 45.00 -7.46
CA LEU A 781 67.88 46.28 -6.84
C LEU A 781 68.36 46.43 -5.38
N PRO A 782 68.18 45.46 -4.46
CA PRO A 782 68.68 45.62 -3.09
C PRO A 782 70.19 45.84 -3.03
N LEU A 783 70.96 45.14 -3.87
CA LEU A 783 72.42 45.26 -3.92
C LEU A 783 72.85 46.63 -4.47
N LEU A 784 72.19 47.09 -5.54
CA LEU A 784 72.46 48.39 -6.15
C LEU A 784 72.10 49.56 -5.23
N ILE A 785 71.02 49.43 -4.43
CA ILE A 785 70.67 50.40 -3.38
C ILE A 785 71.77 50.41 -2.30
N VAL A 786 72.16 49.26 -1.73
CA VAL A 786 73.23 49.21 -0.70
C VAL A 786 74.55 49.81 -1.21
N SER A 787 74.88 49.64 -2.50
CA SER A 787 76.08 50.23 -3.10
C SER A 787 75.99 51.74 -3.38
N GLY A 788 74.92 52.43 -2.95
CA GLY A 788 74.77 53.88 -3.08
C GLY A 788 74.51 54.38 -4.51
N VAL A 789 74.17 53.50 -5.46
CA VAL A 789 74.03 53.86 -6.89
C VAL A 789 72.89 54.85 -7.11
N PHE A 790 71.72 54.59 -6.51
CA PHE A 790 70.57 55.48 -6.61
C PHE A 790 70.65 56.67 -5.65
N ASP A 791 71.35 56.50 -4.54
CA ASP A 791 71.52 57.46 -3.43
C ASP A 791 73.00 57.82 -3.25
N PRO A 792 73.64 58.54 -4.20
CA PRO A 792 75.08 58.82 -4.17
C PRO A 792 75.49 59.76 -3.04
N ASP A 793 76.77 59.77 -2.68
CA ASP A 793 77.32 60.76 -1.75
C ASP A 793 77.35 62.16 -2.39
N PRO A 794 77.13 63.24 -1.62
CA PRO A 794 77.19 64.61 -2.14
C PRO A 794 78.62 65.02 -2.53
N ASP A 795 78.73 65.86 -3.56
CA ASP A 795 80.01 66.39 -4.05
C ASP A 795 80.75 67.28 -3.02
N THR A 796 80.05 67.77 -1.99
CA THR A 796 80.64 68.50 -0.86
C THR A 796 80.50 67.70 0.44
N SER A 797 81.53 67.74 1.28
CA SER A 797 81.56 67.04 2.58
C SER A 797 80.71 67.73 3.67
N ASP A 798 79.66 68.45 3.27
CA ASP A 798 78.81 69.22 4.18
C ASP A 798 77.80 68.31 4.88
N GLU A 799 77.73 68.39 6.21
CA GLU A 799 76.82 67.59 7.03
C GLU A 799 75.34 67.66 6.58
N PRO A 800 74.78 68.85 6.24
CA PRO A 800 73.40 68.95 5.74
C PRO A 800 73.18 68.25 4.39
N ALA A 801 74.21 68.10 3.55
CA ALA A 801 74.09 67.45 2.24
C ALA A 801 73.97 65.93 2.39
N PHE A 802 74.73 65.33 3.30
CA PHE A 802 74.60 63.91 3.65
C PHE A 802 73.25 63.61 4.31
N LEU A 803 72.81 64.46 5.24
CA LEU A 803 71.50 64.30 5.88
C LEU A 803 70.34 64.48 4.87
N ALA A 804 70.44 65.42 3.93
CA ALA A 804 69.45 65.58 2.86
C ALA A 804 69.38 64.35 1.95
N ALA A 805 70.52 63.74 1.58
CA ALA A 805 70.54 62.47 0.85
C ALA A 805 69.89 61.33 1.66
N GLY A 806 70.08 61.31 2.99
CA GLY A 806 69.40 60.38 3.90
C GLY A 806 67.88 60.58 3.95
N VAL A 807 67.39 61.82 3.96
CA VAL A 807 65.94 62.13 3.85
C VAL A 807 65.40 61.55 2.55
N THR A 808 66.04 61.86 1.43
CA THR A 808 65.61 61.41 0.11
C THR A 808 65.59 59.88 -0.03
N ALA A 809 66.56 59.17 0.53
CA ALA A 809 66.54 57.70 0.55
C ALA A 809 65.32 57.15 1.32
N LEU A 810 64.98 57.76 2.46
CA LEU A 810 63.79 57.39 3.25
C LEU A 810 62.48 57.80 2.54
N GLU A 811 62.45 58.92 1.82
CA GLU A 811 61.31 59.32 0.97
C GLU A 811 61.08 58.33 -0.18
N SER A 812 62.14 57.84 -0.85
CA SER A 812 62.03 56.74 -1.81
C SER A 812 61.47 55.48 -1.14
N ALA A 813 61.94 55.13 0.06
CA ALA A 813 61.45 53.96 0.81
C ALA A 813 59.95 54.06 1.16
N VAL A 814 59.46 55.25 1.56
CA VAL A 814 58.03 55.53 1.74
C VAL A 814 57.28 55.43 0.40
N GLY A 815 57.85 55.93 -0.69
CA GLY A 815 57.28 55.85 -2.03
C GLY A 815 57.16 54.40 -2.55
N ILE A 816 58.12 53.56 -2.21
CA ILE A 816 58.09 52.10 -2.42
C ILE A 816 56.96 51.50 -1.59
N LEU A 817 56.97 51.66 -0.26
CA LEU A 817 55.98 51.06 0.66
C LEU A 817 54.53 51.38 0.26
N ARG A 818 54.22 52.64 -0.05
CA ARG A 818 52.89 53.08 -0.51
C ARG A 818 52.44 52.44 -1.83
N ARG A 819 53.36 52.06 -2.73
CA ARG A 819 53.00 51.33 -3.95
C ARG A 819 52.55 49.91 -3.67
N ILE A 820 53.07 49.28 -2.61
CA ILE A 820 52.67 47.93 -2.19
C ILE A 820 51.41 47.97 -1.34
N GLU A 821 51.26 48.99 -0.49
CA GLU A 821 50.00 49.30 0.22
C GLU A 821 48.82 49.33 -0.77
N MET A 822 48.96 50.03 -1.90
CA MET A 822 47.96 50.02 -2.99
C MET A 822 47.74 48.62 -3.61
N ARG A 823 48.80 47.82 -3.82
CA ARG A 823 48.65 46.44 -4.32
C ARG A 823 47.97 45.51 -3.29
N ILE A 824 48.14 45.77 -2.00
CA ILE A 824 47.42 45.03 -0.95
C ILE A 824 45.94 45.43 -0.95
N VAL A 825 45.60 46.69 -1.21
CA VAL A 825 44.21 47.14 -1.45
C VAL A 825 43.61 46.46 -2.69
N ASP A 826 44.36 46.26 -3.77
CA ASP A 826 43.88 45.44 -4.91
C ASP A 826 43.57 44.00 -4.48
N TYR A 827 44.45 43.36 -3.71
CA TYR A 827 44.23 42.00 -3.20
C TYR A 827 43.05 41.92 -2.22
N GLN A 828 42.82 42.95 -1.39
CA GLN A 828 41.62 43.08 -0.56
C GLN A 828 40.33 43.20 -1.41
N ALA A 829 40.38 43.95 -2.52
CA ALA A 829 39.26 44.07 -3.45
C ALA A 829 38.97 42.74 -4.18
N VAL A 830 40.00 42.01 -4.63
CA VAL A 830 39.88 40.64 -5.16
C VAL A 830 39.19 39.73 -4.16
N ARG A 831 39.67 39.75 -2.91
CA ARG A 831 39.13 38.95 -1.81
C ARG A 831 37.66 39.26 -1.53
N GLU A 832 37.26 40.52 -1.59
CA GLU A 832 35.86 40.92 -1.37
C GLU A 832 34.95 40.54 -2.56
N GLN A 833 35.42 40.60 -3.81
CA GLN A 833 34.71 40.02 -4.95
C GLN A 833 34.53 38.50 -4.78
N CYS A 834 35.55 37.79 -4.29
CA CYS A 834 35.45 36.36 -3.99
C CYS A 834 34.43 36.08 -2.87
N ALA A 835 34.41 36.90 -1.80
CA ALA A 835 33.46 36.77 -0.70
C ALA A 835 32.00 37.03 -1.13
N GLN A 836 31.76 38.04 -1.99
CA GLN A 836 30.44 38.31 -2.56
C GLN A 836 30.00 37.21 -3.54
N CYS A 837 30.94 36.60 -4.28
CA CYS A 837 30.66 35.40 -5.07
C CYS A 837 30.31 34.20 -4.17
N MET A 838 31.09 33.93 -3.12
CA MET A 838 30.81 32.89 -2.12
C MET A 838 29.39 33.00 -1.56
N LYS A 839 28.96 34.20 -1.15
CA LYS A 839 27.58 34.44 -0.68
C LYS A 839 26.52 34.10 -1.74
N THR A 840 26.83 34.32 -3.02
CA THR A 840 25.96 33.96 -4.15
C THR A 840 25.91 32.43 -4.36
N LEU A 841 27.05 31.75 -4.28
CA LEU A 841 27.11 30.29 -4.40
C LEU A 841 26.42 29.59 -3.22
N GLN A 842 26.58 30.12 -2.00
CA GLN A 842 25.84 29.66 -0.80
C GLN A 842 24.33 29.79 -0.98
N GLY A 843 23.85 30.87 -1.60
CA GLY A 843 22.44 31.02 -1.97
C GLY A 843 21.97 29.94 -2.96
N ILE A 844 22.74 29.68 -4.02
CA ILE A 844 22.45 28.60 -5.00
C ILE A 844 22.45 27.22 -4.32
N ALA A 845 23.38 26.97 -3.39
CA ALA A 845 23.43 25.73 -2.61
C ALA A 845 22.23 25.60 -1.65
N GLN A 846 21.73 26.70 -1.09
CA GLN A 846 20.52 26.71 -0.26
C GLN A 846 19.25 26.44 -1.09
N GLU A 847 19.11 27.05 -2.28
CA GLU A 847 18.02 26.72 -3.22
C GLU A 847 18.07 25.23 -3.63
N TRP A 848 19.27 24.72 -3.96
CA TRP A 848 19.48 23.32 -4.32
C TRP A 848 19.11 22.37 -3.17
N ALA A 849 19.50 22.68 -1.93
CA ALA A 849 19.16 21.87 -0.76
C ALA A 849 17.65 21.87 -0.46
N GLN A 850 16.97 23.00 -0.67
CA GLN A 850 15.50 23.07 -0.59
C GLN A 850 14.83 22.24 -1.69
N ALA A 851 15.34 22.32 -2.93
CA ALA A 851 14.82 21.52 -4.06
C ALA A 851 15.04 20.02 -3.85
N LEU A 852 16.21 19.60 -3.35
CA LEU A 852 16.48 18.20 -3.01
C LEU A 852 15.56 17.72 -1.88
N LYS A 853 15.41 18.50 -0.80
CA LYS A 853 14.50 18.14 0.29
C LYS A 853 13.06 17.99 -0.21
N ALA A 854 12.55 18.93 -1.02
CA ALA A 854 11.19 18.83 -1.55
C ALA A 854 10.96 17.59 -2.43
N VAL A 855 12.00 17.08 -3.10
CA VAL A 855 11.95 15.82 -3.86
C VAL A 855 12.04 14.59 -2.96
N ASP A 856 12.90 14.60 -1.92
CA ASP A 856 12.97 13.49 -0.95
C ASP A 856 11.68 13.41 -0.08
N ASP A 857 11.09 14.53 0.33
CA ASP A 857 9.80 14.60 1.06
C ASP A 857 8.63 14.07 0.18
N ALA A 858 8.55 14.45 -1.10
CA ALA A 858 7.54 13.94 -2.03
C ALA A 858 7.76 12.45 -2.41
N LEU A 859 9.01 12.00 -2.47
CA LEU A 859 9.32 10.58 -2.69
C LEU A 859 8.92 9.72 -1.47
N ALA A 860 9.11 10.24 -0.26
CA ALA A 860 8.66 9.61 0.99
C ALA A 860 7.15 9.41 1.03
N GLU A 861 6.37 10.46 0.69
CA GLU A 861 4.91 10.40 0.53
C GLU A 861 4.50 9.29 -0.46
N LYS A 862 5.04 9.32 -1.68
CA LYS A 862 4.64 8.38 -2.75
C LYS A 862 5.05 6.93 -2.46
N ARG A 863 6.18 6.70 -1.77
CA ARG A 863 6.55 5.37 -1.26
C ARG A 863 5.55 4.84 -0.23
N HIS A 864 5.03 5.70 0.65
CA HIS A 864 3.99 5.32 1.61
C HIS A 864 2.65 5.00 0.93
N ASP A 865 2.26 5.78 -0.08
CA ASP A 865 1.09 5.48 -0.93
C ASP A 865 1.23 4.12 -1.63
N LEU A 866 2.42 3.82 -2.19
CA LEU A 866 2.71 2.55 -2.86
C LEU A 866 2.60 1.35 -1.90
N VAL A 867 3.11 1.48 -0.67
CA VAL A 867 2.96 0.46 0.38
C VAL A 867 1.49 0.27 0.75
N THR A 868 0.74 1.37 0.89
CA THR A 868 -0.70 1.34 1.20
C THR A 868 -1.50 0.67 0.07
N ALA A 869 -1.24 1.03 -1.19
CA ALA A 869 -1.90 0.44 -2.35
C ALA A 869 -1.58 -1.06 -2.51
N ARG A 870 -0.33 -1.48 -2.25
CA ARG A 870 0.07 -2.90 -2.20
C ARG A 870 -0.67 -3.66 -1.08
N TRP A 871 -0.82 -3.07 0.11
CA TRP A 871 -1.57 -3.67 1.21
C TRP A 871 -3.06 -3.81 0.88
N LEU A 872 -3.70 -2.77 0.35
CA LEU A 872 -5.11 -2.78 -0.07
C LEU A 872 -5.38 -3.79 -1.20
N LEU A 873 -4.41 -4.02 -2.09
CA LEU A 873 -4.49 -5.08 -3.12
C LEU A 873 -4.41 -6.48 -2.49
N GLU A 874 -3.56 -6.71 -1.50
CA GLU A 874 -3.47 -8.01 -0.82
C GLU A 874 -4.71 -8.29 0.04
N GLU A 875 -5.24 -7.26 0.73
CA GLU A 875 -6.52 -7.33 1.43
C GLU A 875 -7.66 -7.72 0.47
N GLU A 876 -7.71 -7.11 -0.72
CA GLU A 876 -8.71 -7.41 -1.74
C GLU A 876 -8.58 -8.84 -2.30
N LYS A 877 -7.35 -9.36 -2.49
CA LYS A 877 -7.13 -10.78 -2.87
C LYS A 877 -7.66 -11.72 -1.80
N VAL A 878 -7.30 -11.51 -0.53
CA VAL A 878 -7.76 -12.33 0.60
C VAL A 878 -9.28 -12.30 0.69
N ARG A 879 -9.91 -11.12 0.55
CA ARG A 879 -11.37 -10.96 0.52
C ARG A 879 -12.01 -11.72 -0.65
N ALA A 880 -11.43 -11.66 -1.84
CA ALA A 880 -11.92 -12.38 -3.02
C ALA A 880 -11.79 -13.90 -2.84
N ASP A 881 -10.68 -14.40 -2.31
CA ASP A 881 -10.43 -15.82 -2.09
C ASP A 881 -11.26 -16.41 -0.94
N ASP A 882 -11.53 -15.65 0.12
CA ASP A 882 -12.50 -16.04 1.17
C ASP A 882 -13.93 -16.15 0.63
N ILE A 883 -14.34 -15.21 -0.24
CA ILE A 883 -15.63 -15.28 -0.95
C ILE A 883 -15.67 -16.51 -1.88
N ASN A 884 -14.61 -16.75 -2.65
CA ASN A 884 -14.50 -17.92 -3.54
C ASN A 884 -14.56 -19.24 -2.74
N ARG A 885 -13.83 -19.34 -1.62
CA ARG A 885 -13.83 -20.50 -0.73
C ARG A 885 -15.23 -20.77 -0.17
N ARG A 886 -15.90 -19.75 0.37
CA ARG A 886 -17.27 -19.87 0.89
C ARG A 886 -18.28 -20.25 -0.20
N ARG A 887 -18.15 -19.71 -1.42
CA ARG A 887 -18.98 -20.10 -2.58
C ARG A 887 -18.77 -21.56 -2.96
N LEU A 888 -17.52 -22.02 -3.01
CA LEU A 888 -17.18 -23.42 -3.26
C LEU A 888 -17.72 -24.35 -2.15
N GLU A 889 -17.66 -23.95 -0.89
CA GLU A 889 -18.27 -24.68 0.23
C GLU A 889 -19.79 -24.78 0.10
N ILE A 890 -20.49 -23.70 -0.26
CA ILE A 890 -21.94 -23.70 -0.52
C ILE A 890 -22.27 -24.65 -1.69
N LEU A 891 -21.51 -24.58 -2.80
CA LEU A 891 -21.66 -25.50 -3.93
C LEU A 891 -21.39 -26.95 -3.52
N LYS A 892 -20.38 -27.20 -2.67
CA LYS A 892 -19.94 -28.55 -2.25
C LYS A 892 -20.83 -29.18 -1.18
N HIS A 893 -21.41 -28.41 -0.27
CA HIS A 893 -22.17 -28.94 0.88
C HIS A 893 -23.67 -28.63 0.86
N HIS A 894 -24.12 -27.55 0.21
CA HIS A 894 -25.51 -27.07 0.30
C HIS A 894 -26.36 -27.19 -0.98
N VAL A 895 -25.74 -27.45 -2.14
CA VAL A 895 -26.49 -27.94 -3.33
C VAL A 895 -26.76 -29.45 -3.18
N PRO A 896 -28.01 -29.94 -3.21
CA PRO A 896 -28.31 -31.36 -3.06
C PRO A 896 -28.32 -32.14 -4.40
N PHE A 897 -28.86 -31.52 -5.45
CA PHE A 897 -29.04 -32.09 -6.79
C PHE A 897 -29.03 -30.97 -7.84
N ILE A 898 -29.15 -31.29 -9.12
CA ILE A 898 -29.21 -30.29 -10.21
C ILE A 898 -30.49 -30.50 -11.01
N VAL A 899 -31.22 -29.41 -11.28
CA VAL A 899 -32.41 -29.43 -12.13
C VAL A 899 -32.01 -28.95 -13.52
N TYR A 900 -31.97 -29.85 -14.49
CA TYR A 900 -31.78 -29.44 -15.89
C TYR A 900 -33.16 -29.12 -16.50
N ALA A 901 -33.26 -28.05 -17.28
CA ALA A 901 -34.50 -27.65 -17.93
C ALA A 901 -34.27 -26.99 -19.29
N ARG A 902 -35.12 -27.28 -20.27
CA ARG A 902 -35.07 -26.67 -21.60
C ARG A 902 -35.57 -25.22 -21.54
N PRO A 903 -34.78 -24.21 -21.96
CA PRO A 903 -35.18 -22.80 -21.85
C PRO A 903 -36.38 -22.48 -22.75
N ARG A 904 -37.34 -21.69 -22.23
CA ARG A 904 -38.38 -21.06 -23.05
C ARG A 904 -37.74 -19.92 -23.85
N ARG A 905 -37.35 -20.18 -25.11
CA ARG A 905 -36.77 -19.18 -26.03
C ARG A 905 -37.69 -17.98 -26.33
N ALA A 906 -38.96 -18.02 -25.90
CA ALA A 906 -39.83 -16.85 -25.80
C ALA A 906 -39.81 -16.31 -24.35
N SER A 907 -38.81 -15.49 -24.05
CA SER A 907 -38.65 -14.81 -22.76
C SER A 907 -39.38 -13.46 -22.77
N ILE A 908 -40.42 -13.30 -21.94
CA ILE A 908 -41.00 -11.97 -21.65
C ILE A 908 -40.09 -11.19 -20.69
N THR A 909 -39.24 -11.89 -19.94
CA THR A 909 -38.09 -11.32 -19.22
C THR A 909 -37.01 -10.85 -20.21
N ARG A 910 -37.23 -9.67 -20.80
CA ARG A 910 -36.17 -8.67 -20.95
C ARG A 910 -35.64 -8.29 -19.57
N ASP A 911 -34.41 -7.78 -19.51
CA ASP A 911 -33.70 -7.36 -18.29
C ASP A 911 -34.24 -6.06 -17.66
N GLY A 912 -35.57 -5.93 -17.57
CA GLY A 912 -36.27 -4.71 -17.17
C GLY A 912 -37.57 -4.93 -16.38
N THR A 913 -37.86 -6.15 -15.92
CA THR A 913 -38.89 -6.33 -14.89
C THR A 913 -38.32 -5.87 -13.54
N PRO A 914 -38.89 -4.86 -12.86
CA PRO A 914 -38.33 -4.37 -11.59
C PRO A 914 -38.48 -5.42 -10.49
N ARG A 915 -37.40 -6.14 -10.20
CA ARG A 915 -37.35 -7.16 -9.14
C ARG A 915 -37.08 -6.50 -7.79
N LEU A 916 -38.09 -6.39 -6.94
CA LEU A 916 -37.89 -6.01 -5.54
C LEU A 916 -37.14 -7.16 -4.83
N LYS A 917 -35.85 -6.96 -4.55
CA LYS A 917 -35.09 -7.84 -3.65
C LYS A 917 -35.63 -7.67 -2.23
N LEU A 918 -36.56 -8.53 -1.84
CA LEU A 918 -36.91 -8.74 -0.43
C LEU A 918 -35.71 -9.40 0.25
N GLY A 919 -35.21 -8.75 1.31
CA GLY A 919 -34.10 -9.26 2.10
C GLY A 919 -34.53 -10.36 3.07
N SER A 920 -33.53 -10.93 3.75
CA SER A 920 -33.72 -11.76 4.94
C SER A 920 -34.29 -10.95 6.12
N VAL A 921 -34.53 -11.61 7.26
CA VAL A 921 -34.89 -10.91 8.52
C VAL A 921 -33.70 -10.07 8.97
N TRP A 922 -33.75 -8.76 8.69
CA TRP A 922 -32.69 -7.83 9.07
C TRP A 922 -32.62 -7.67 10.59
N VAL A 923 -31.48 -8.02 11.17
CA VAL A 923 -31.16 -7.76 12.58
C VAL A 923 -30.66 -6.31 12.70
N PRO A 924 -31.22 -5.48 13.59
CA PRO A 924 -30.75 -4.11 13.77
C PRO A 924 -29.27 -4.03 14.17
N ALA A 925 -28.49 -3.30 13.36
CA ALA A 925 -27.02 -3.27 13.50
C ALA A 925 -26.54 -2.66 14.82
N VAL A 926 -27.17 -1.59 15.32
CA VAL A 926 -26.75 -0.90 16.55
C VAL A 926 -26.91 -1.77 17.82
N PRO A 927 -28.05 -2.43 18.09
CA PRO A 927 -28.14 -3.39 19.20
C PRO A 927 -27.14 -4.56 19.10
N ALA A 928 -26.81 -5.01 17.88
CA ALA A 928 -25.82 -6.06 17.67
C ALA A 928 -24.36 -5.58 17.85
N CYS A 929 -24.12 -4.27 17.76
CA CYS A 929 -22.86 -3.59 18.07
C CYS A 929 -22.70 -3.41 19.59
N LEU A 930 -23.67 -2.77 20.24
CA LEU A 930 -23.67 -2.48 21.69
C LEU A 930 -23.71 -3.73 22.60
N GLY A 931 -23.84 -4.92 22.01
CA GLY A 931 -23.67 -6.21 22.68
C GLY A 931 -22.26 -6.80 22.57
N ARG A 932 -21.27 -6.03 22.12
CA ARG A 932 -19.87 -6.46 21.90
C ARG A 932 -18.88 -5.46 22.46
N ASP A 933 -18.02 -5.95 23.34
CA ASP A 933 -16.85 -5.23 23.84
C ASP A 933 -15.77 -5.18 22.72
N GLN A 934 -15.33 -3.98 22.31
CA GLN A 934 -14.47 -3.75 21.14
C GLN A 934 -13.55 -2.54 21.38
N GLU A 935 -12.25 -2.68 21.11
CA GLU A 935 -11.28 -1.59 21.24
C GLU A 935 -11.38 -0.61 20.06
N ALA A 936 -11.44 0.69 20.35
CA ALA A 936 -11.37 1.76 19.35
C ALA A 936 -9.91 2.00 18.89
N PRO A 937 -9.65 2.32 17.61
CA PRO A 937 -8.36 2.83 17.15
C PRO A 937 -7.94 4.13 17.85
N ASP A 938 -6.63 4.33 18.05
CA ASP A 938 -6.03 5.47 18.77
C ASP A 938 -6.56 6.85 18.33
N GLU A 939 -6.80 7.07 17.04
CA GLU A 939 -7.31 8.34 16.51
C GLU A 939 -8.81 8.52 16.82
N LEU A 940 -9.59 7.43 16.89
CA LEU A 940 -10.98 7.47 17.35
C LEU A 940 -11.06 7.63 18.87
N GLU A 941 -10.26 6.92 19.66
CA GLU A 941 -10.17 7.13 21.11
C GLU A 941 -9.77 8.58 21.41
N THR A 942 -8.86 9.16 20.61
CA THR A 942 -8.49 10.58 20.66
C THR A 942 -9.65 11.51 20.30
N MET A 943 -10.46 11.21 19.28
CA MET A 943 -11.71 11.94 19.02
C MET A 943 -12.69 11.86 20.21
N PHE A 944 -12.87 10.70 20.85
CA PHE A 944 -13.73 10.58 22.03
C PHE A 944 -13.13 11.24 23.28
N ARG A 945 -11.80 11.32 23.39
CA ARG A 945 -11.08 12.14 24.38
C ARG A 945 -11.40 13.63 24.19
N HIS A 946 -11.48 14.11 22.95
CA HIS A 946 -11.93 15.47 22.65
C HIS A 946 -13.44 15.67 22.86
N LEU A 947 -14.30 14.69 22.53
CA LEU A 947 -15.74 14.74 22.82
C LEU A 947 -16.00 15.01 24.31
N ARG A 948 -15.22 14.39 25.20
CA ARG A 948 -15.34 14.58 26.66
C ARG A 948 -15.12 16.06 27.06
N ALA A 949 -14.34 16.84 26.30
CA ALA A 949 -14.14 18.28 26.54
C ALA A 949 -15.20 19.20 25.90
N MET A 950 -16.14 18.68 25.11
CA MET A 950 -17.15 19.49 24.41
C MET A 950 -18.35 19.85 25.31
N PRO A 951 -19.08 20.95 25.01
CA PRO A 951 -20.18 21.45 25.85
C PRO A 951 -21.37 20.50 25.94
N LEU A 952 -22.04 20.47 27.10
CA LEU A 952 -23.26 19.68 27.30
C LEU A 952 -24.39 20.05 26.34
N ALA A 953 -24.46 21.32 25.88
CA ALA A 953 -25.41 21.83 24.90
C ALA A 953 -25.41 21.03 23.57
N TRP A 954 -24.30 20.35 23.25
CA TRP A 954 -24.18 19.50 22.06
C TRP A 954 -24.89 18.15 22.20
N PHE A 955 -25.20 17.69 23.41
CA PHE A 955 -25.66 16.32 23.68
C PHE A 955 -27.00 16.29 24.47
N PRO A 956 -28.17 16.25 23.79
CA PRO A 956 -29.48 16.31 24.44
C PRO A 956 -29.78 15.18 25.44
N ALA A 957 -29.11 14.02 25.30
CA ALA A 957 -29.19 12.94 26.28
C ALA A 957 -28.49 13.29 27.60
N LEU A 958 -27.33 13.97 27.52
CA LEU A 958 -26.52 14.34 28.68
C LEU A 958 -27.06 15.59 29.40
N GLN A 959 -27.72 16.50 28.68
CA GLN A 959 -28.46 17.63 29.27
C GLN A 959 -29.51 17.17 30.29
N ARG A 960 -30.24 16.08 29.98
CA ARG A 960 -31.22 15.48 30.90
C ARG A 960 -30.60 14.90 32.18
N LEU A 961 -29.28 14.72 32.23
CA LEU A 961 -28.59 14.32 33.45
C LEU A 961 -28.34 15.50 34.40
N LEU A 962 -28.35 16.75 33.88
CA LEU A 962 -28.46 17.96 34.71
C LEU A 962 -29.87 18.09 35.33
N ASP A 963 -30.93 17.60 34.67
CA ASP A 963 -32.30 17.62 35.24
C ASP A 963 -32.37 16.89 36.60
N GLY A 964 -31.50 15.89 36.82
CA GLY A 964 -31.39 15.18 38.09
C GLY A 964 -30.70 15.98 39.20
N LEU A 965 -30.07 17.12 38.90
CA LEU A 965 -29.42 18.01 39.87
C LEU A 965 -30.42 19.03 40.43
N ASN A 966 -31.44 18.54 41.13
CA ASN A 966 -32.59 19.30 41.70
C ASN A 966 -32.23 20.35 42.78
N ARG A 967 -31.01 20.88 42.80
CA ARG A 967 -30.47 21.78 43.83
C ARG A 967 -29.45 22.76 43.22
N PRO A 968 -29.62 24.10 43.35
CA PRO A 968 -28.74 25.07 42.74
C PRO A 968 -27.31 24.99 43.28
N GLU A 969 -27.13 24.62 44.56
CA GLU A 969 -25.82 24.45 45.17
C GLU A 969 -25.00 23.38 44.45
N LYS A 970 -25.64 22.30 43.99
CA LYS A 970 -24.95 21.21 43.28
C LYS A 970 -24.54 21.56 41.86
N ILE A 971 -25.18 22.54 41.23
CA ILE A 971 -24.71 23.07 39.93
C ILE A 971 -23.57 24.08 40.17
N ARG A 972 -23.61 24.87 41.25
CA ARG A 972 -22.51 25.78 41.65
C ARG A 972 -21.24 25.02 42.08
N ASP A 973 -21.37 23.96 42.88
CA ASP A 973 -20.28 23.02 43.23
C ASP A 973 -19.57 22.47 41.97
N LEU A 974 -20.36 22.16 40.94
CA LEU A 974 -19.87 21.64 39.67
C LEU A 974 -19.07 22.70 38.92
N PHE A 975 -19.59 23.92 38.78
CA PHE A 975 -18.86 25.06 38.19
C PHE A 975 -17.55 25.39 38.93
N VAL A 976 -17.53 25.33 40.26
CA VAL A 976 -16.31 25.54 41.07
C VAL A 976 -15.25 24.48 40.75
N THR A 977 -15.67 23.21 40.63
CA THR A 977 -14.76 22.10 40.33
C THR A 977 -14.28 22.14 38.88
N ALA A 978 -15.20 22.40 37.95
CA ALA A 978 -14.96 22.54 36.52
C ALA A 978 -13.97 23.68 36.21
N LYS A 979 -14.16 24.86 36.83
CA LYS A 979 -13.22 26.00 36.74
C LYS A 979 -11.83 25.67 37.28
N LYS A 980 -11.73 24.82 38.32
CA LYS A 980 -10.43 24.34 38.83
C LYS A 980 -9.76 23.37 37.84
N ALA A 981 -10.50 22.41 37.29
CA ALA A 981 -10.00 21.45 36.31
C ALA A 981 -9.54 22.16 35.02
N ALA A 982 -10.35 23.08 34.49
CA ALA A 982 -10.04 23.89 33.32
C ALA A 982 -8.76 24.72 33.48
N ARG A 983 -8.52 25.29 34.67
CA ARG A 983 -7.25 25.98 34.99
C ARG A 983 -6.04 25.05 34.93
N MET A 984 -6.14 23.83 35.46
CA MET A 984 -5.05 22.85 35.39
C MET A 984 -4.76 22.46 33.93
N ALA A 985 -5.79 22.06 33.16
CA ALA A 985 -5.66 21.70 31.75
C ALA A 985 -5.11 22.84 30.88
N THR A 986 -5.41 24.09 31.20
CA THR A 986 -4.89 25.27 30.49
C THR A 986 -3.39 25.48 30.74
N GLU A 987 -2.89 25.26 31.96
CA GLU A 987 -1.44 25.33 32.23
C GLU A 987 -0.68 24.11 31.68
N GLU A 988 -1.26 22.92 31.78
CA GLU A 988 -0.70 21.69 31.16
C GLU A 988 -0.53 21.86 29.64
N ALA A 989 -1.55 22.37 28.94
CA ALA A 989 -1.49 22.66 27.51
C ALA A 989 -0.38 23.68 27.15
N LYS A 990 -0.20 24.75 27.94
CA LYS A 990 0.90 25.72 27.75
C LYS A 990 2.27 25.07 27.90
N THR A 991 2.45 24.15 28.86
CA THR A 991 3.73 23.45 29.02
C THR A 991 4.02 22.49 27.86
N ALA A 992 3.01 21.74 27.40
CA ALA A 992 3.15 20.82 26.25
C ALA A 992 3.52 21.55 24.94
N ALA A 993 3.02 22.77 24.73
CA ALA A 993 3.35 23.59 23.56
C ALA A 993 4.85 23.96 23.45
N HIS A 994 5.62 23.87 24.54
CA HIS A 994 7.06 24.15 24.55
C HIS A 994 7.94 22.91 24.30
N THR A 995 7.35 21.70 24.32
CA THR A 995 8.04 20.42 24.03
C THR A 995 7.54 19.74 22.75
N ALA A 996 6.59 20.35 22.04
CA ALA A 996 6.13 19.89 20.74
C ALA A 996 7.23 20.04 19.66
N GLY A 997 8.01 18.97 19.45
CA GLY A 997 8.86 18.85 18.28
C GLY A 997 8.04 18.93 16.98
N SER A 998 8.65 19.45 15.92
CA SER A 998 7.99 19.59 14.61
C SER A 998 7.36 18.26 14.17
N PRO A 999 6.07 18.22 13.76
CA PRO A 999 5.45 16.99 13.29
C PRO A 999 6.28 16.33 12.20
N SER A 1000 6.54 15.04 12.32
CA SER A 1000 7.22 14.27 11.28
C SER A 1000 6.38 14.30 10.00
N ALA A 1001 7.00 14.67 8.87
CA ALA A 1001 6.34 14.86 7.56
C ALA A 1001 5.88 13.55 6.88
N TRP A 1002 5.36 12.60 7.66
CA TRP A 1002 5.05 11.23 7.28
C TRP A 1002 3.59 10.90 7.63
N ASN A 1003 2.65 11.62 7.03
CA ASN A 1003 1.22 11.32 7.07
C ASN A 1003 0.64 11.56 5.68
N ALA A 1004 0.10 10.52 5.04
CA ALA A 1004 -0.65 10.66 3.78
C ALA A 1004 -1.85 11.60 3.95
N ASP A 1005 -2.33 12.21 2.87
CA ASP A 1005 -3.40 13.24 2.85
C ASP A 1005 -4.58 12.96 3.80
N ALA A 1006 -5.07 11.71 3.88
CA ALA A 1006 -6.20 11.35 4.73
C ALA A 1006 -5.84 11.19 6.22
N MET A 1007 -4.62 10.77 6.54
CA MET A 1007 -4.13 10.74 7.92
C MET A 1007 -3.70 12.13 8.38
N ALA A 1008 -3.17 12.96 7.46
CA ALA A 1008 -3.02 14.39 7.69
C ALA A 1008 -4.39 15.03 7.93
N THR A 1009 -5.43 14.66 7.17
CA THR A 1009 -6.82 15.10 7.41
C THR A 1009 -7.35 14.66 8.78
N ALA A 1010 -7.18 13.39 9.17
CA ALA A 1010 -7.58 12.91 10.49
C ALA A 1010 -6.83 13.63 11.63
N HIS A 1011 -5.53 13.87 11.45
CA HIS A 1011 -4.70 14.60 12.41
C HIS A 1011 -5.07 16.09 12.48
N HIS A 1012 -5.39 16.74 11.35
CA HIS A 1012 -5.91 18.11 11.28
C HIS A 1012 -7.28 18.23 11.97
N VAL A 1013 -8.16 17.23 11.81
CA VAL A 1013 -9.44 17.15 12.53
C VAL A 1013 -9.22 17.03 14.04
N THR A 1014 -8.38 16.10 14.51
CA THR A 1014 -8.10 15.95 15.95
C THR A 1014 -7.42 17.19 16.54
N THR A 1015 -6.45 17.79 15.85
CA THR A 1015 -5.77 19.01 16.33
C THR A 1015 -6.68 20.24 16.31
N ALA A 1016 -7.62 20.35 15.36
CA ALA A 1016 -8.65 21.38 15.39
C ALA A 1016 -9.57 21.22 16.62
N TYR A 1017 -9.97 20.00 16.98
CA TYR A 1017 -10.76 19.76 18.20
C TYR A 1017 -9.95 19.85 19.50
N ALA A 1018 -8.63 19.63 19.48
CA ALA A 1018 -7.74 19.96 20.59
C ALA A 1018 -7.72 21.48 20.85
N ILE A 1019 -7.58 22.30 19.79
CA ILE A 1019 -7.66 23.77 19.88
C ILE A 1019 -9.06 24.22 20.33
N ALA A 1020 -10.12 23.56 19.87
CA ALA A 1020 -11.49 23.84 20.33
C ALA A 1020 -11.66 23.53 21.83
N ALA A 1021 -11.14 22.40 22.32
CA ALA A 1021 -11.16 22.04 23.73
C ALA A 1021 -10.40 23.05 24.60
N GLN A 1022 -9.19 23.45 24.19
CA GLN A 1022 -8.41 24.50 24.87
C GLN A 1022 -9.23 25.81 24.99
N ARG A 1023 -9.87 26.25 23.91
CA ARG A 1023 -10.72 27.45 23.91
C ARG A 1023 -11.95 27.35 24.83
N GLN A 1024 -12.45 26.15 25.14
CA GLN A 1024 -13.50 25.98 26.14
C GLN A 1024 -12.93 26.03 27.56
N TRP A 1025 -11.78 25.40 27.81
CA TRP A 1025 -11.09 25.48 29.11
C TRP A 1025 -10.68 26.92 29.45
N GLU A 1026 -10.19 27.69 28.50
CA GLU A 1026 -9.85 29.11 28.69
C GLU A 1026 -11.06 29.94 29.11
N LYS A 1027 -12.22 29.77 28.46
CA LYS A 1027 -13.48 30.44 28.86
C LYS A 1027 -13.92 30.04 30.27
N LEU A 1028 -13.92 28.74 30.57
CA LEU A 1028 -14.37 28.19 31.85
C LEU A 1028 -13.42 28.56 33.02
N ALA A 1029 -12.11 28.65 32.75
CA ALA A 1029 -11.10 29.14 33.69
C ALA A 1029 -11.25 30.64 34.01
N ALA A 1030 -11.75 31.42 33.04
CA ALA A 1030 -12.01 32.86 33.12
C ALA A 1030 -13.41 33.22 33.70
N LEU A 1031 -14.38 32.30 33.62
CA LEU A 1031 -15.77 32.49 34.07
C LEU A 1031 -15.85 33.06 35.50
N ASP A 1032 -16.57 34.17 35.69
CA ASP A 1032 -16.83 34.70 37.03
C ASP A 1032 -17.91 33.88 37.75
N LEU A 1033 -17.65 33.54 39.01
CA LEU A 1033 -18.54 32.75 39.86
C LEU A 1033 -19.60 33.62 40.56
N GLU A 1034 -19.34 34.91 40.81
CA GLU A 1034 -20.32 35.80 41.44
C GLU A 1034 -21.55 36.04 40.56
N VAL A 1035 -21.39 35.93 39.23
CA VAL A 1035 -22.51 36.00 38.27
C VAL A 1035 -23.46 34.82 38.46
N LEU A 1036 -22.92 33.61 38.67
CA LEU A 1036 -23.69 32.37 38.88
C LEU A 1036 -24.51 32.38 40.18
N GLU A 1037 -24.13 33.21 41.15
CA GLU A 1037 -24.88 33.39 42.40
C GLU A 1037 -26.21 34.12 42.18
N ARG A 1038 -26.28 34.98 41.15
CA ARG A 1038 -27.40 35.88 40.86
C ARG A 1038 -28.42 35.28 39.88
N LEU A 1039 -28.04 34.21 39.17
CA LEU A 1039 -28.93 33.47 38.27
C LEU A 1039 -29.99 32.66 39.04
N SER A 1040 -31.22 32.61 38.52
CA SER A 1040 -32.23 31.66 38.99
C SER A 1040 -31.80 30.21 38.69
N PHE A 1041 -32.43 29.22 39.33
CA PHE A 1041 -32.13 27.81 39.08
C PHE A 1041 -32.31 27.38 37.61
N LYS A 1042 -33.22 28.03 36.87
CA LYS A 1042 -33.42 27.78 35.43
C LYS A 1042 -32.27 28.35 34.59
N GLU A 1043 -31.91 29.61 34.83
CA GLU A 1043 -30.82 30.28 34.10
C GLU A 1043 -29.45 29.65 34.43
N LEU A 1044 -29.23 29.25 35.69
CA LEU A 1044 -28.05 28.50 36.13
C LEU A 1044 -27.91 27.14 35.44
N LYS A 1045 -29.04 26.49 35.10
CA LYS A 1045 -29.05 25.25 34.32
C LYS A 1045 -28.78 25.50 32.83
N GLU A 1046 -29.41 26.51 32.23
CA GLU A 1046 -29.15 26.91 30.84
C GLU A 1046 -27.69 27.36 30.63
N GLU A 1047 -27.08 28.02 31.61
CA GLU A 1047 -25.66 28.34 31.62
C GLU A 1047 -24.80 27.09 31.84
N GLY A 1048 -25.21 26.18 32.71
CA GLY A 1048 -24.59 24.86 32.89
C GLY A 1048 -24.56 24.03 31.60
N GLU A 1049 -25.64 24.05 30.82
CA GLU A 1049 -25.72 23.39 29.52
C GLU A 1049 -24.73 24.01 28.51
N ARG A 1050 -24.57 25.33 28.49
CA ARG A 1050 -23.68 26.04 27.56
C ARG A 1050 -22.20 25.93 27.89
N THR A 1051 -21.85 25.95 29.18
CA THR A 1051 -20.50 26.31 29.65
C THR A 1051 -19.79 25.18 30.41
N LEU A 1052 -20.49 24.11 30.81
CA LEU A 1052 -19.87 22.89 31.33
C LEU A 1052 -19.65 21.86 30.21
N SER A 1053 -18.64 21.00 30.39
CA SER A 1053 -18.30 19.90 29.47
C SER A 1053 -18.85 18.55 29.94
N VAL A 1054 -18.80 17.56 29.05
CA VAL A 1054 -19.11 16.16 29.37
C VAL A 1054 -18.18 15.61 30.47
N ASN A 1055 -16.91 16.00 30.47
CA ASN A 1055 -15.90 15.60 31.45
C ASN A 1055 -16.19 16.12 32.86
N ASP A 1056 -16.82 17.30 32.98
CA ASP A 1056 -17.19 17.85 34.28
C ASP A 1056 -18.24 16.97 34.98
N LEU A 1057 -19.20 16.40 34.23
CA LEU A 1057 -20.13 15.39 34.76
C LEU A 1057 -19.47 14.04 35.05
N LEU A 1058 -18.47 13.63 34.25
CA LEU A 1058 -17.70 12.40 34.49
C LEU A 1058 -16.85 12.49 35.78
N SER A 1059 -16.38 13.68 36.16
CA SER A 1059 -15.50 13.92 37.31
C SER A 1059 -16.03 13.43 38.66
N GLY A 1060 -17.34 13.15 38.77
CA GLY A 1060 -17.96 12.57 39.97
C GLY A 1060 -18.05 13.50 41.18
N ALA A 1061 -17.60 14.76 41.07
CA ALA A 1061 -17.41 15.72 42.16
C ALA A 1061 -18.64 15.97 43.06
N LEU A 1062 -19.84 15.64 42.59
CA LEU A 1062 -21.10 15.82 43.31
C LEU A 1062 -21.52 14.62 44.17
N GLY A 1063 -20.71 13.56 44.23
CA GLY A 1063 -20.94 12.37 45.07
C GLY A 1063 -21.98 11.37 44.53
N ARG A 1064 -22.44 11.55 43.28
CA ARG A 1064 -23.40 10.64 42.63
C ARG A 1064 -22.74 9.77 41.57
N SER A 1065 -22.25 8.60 42.01
CA SER A 1065 -21.66 7.58 41.12
C SER A 1065 -22.62 7.11 40.01
N GLN A 1066 -23.94 7.16 40.23
CA GLN A 1066 -24.94 6.83 39.21
C GLN A 1066 -24.93 7.80 38.01
N THR A 1067 -24.79 9.11 38.25
CA THR A 1067 -24.75 10.12 37.18
C THR A 1067 -23.48 9.98 36.35
N ALA A 1068 -22.32 9.85 37.00
CA ALA A 1068 -21.05 9.63 36.31
C ALA A 1068 -21.05 8.32 35.48
N ARG A 1069 -21.63 7.23 36.00
CA ARG A 1069 -21.83 5.98 35.24
C ARG A 1069 -22.73 6.17 34.02
N ALA A 1070 -23.83 6.92 34.14
CA ALA A 1070 -24.74 7.16 33.02
C ALA A 1070 -24.07 7.96 31.89
N VAL A 1071 -23.26 8.97 32.23
CA VAL A 1071 -22.46 9.71 31.24
C VAL A 1071 -21.39 8.82 30.62
N ALA A 1072 -20.67 8.03 31.42
CA ALA A 1072 -19.64 7.12 30.94
C ALA A 1072 -20.21 6.06 29.99
N GLN A 1073 -21.39 5.48 30.31
CA GLN A 1073 -22.05 4.50 29.47
C GLN A 1073 -22.58 5.10 28.17
N GLU A 1074 -23.11 6.33 28.18
CA GLU A 1074 -23.51 7.05 26.97
C GLU A 1074 -22.31 7.38 26.06
N VAL A 1075 -21.17 7.81 26.63
CA VAL A 1075 -19.93 8.07 25.87
C VAL A 1075 -19.38 6.77 25.28
N ALA A 1076 -19.24 5.72 26.08
CA ALA A 1076 -18.80 4.40 25.63
C ALA A 1076 -19.71 3.86 24.50
N SER A 1077 -21.03 3.99 24.63
CA SER A 1077 -21.96 3.58 23.58
C SER A 1077 -21.76 4.34 22.25
N MET A 1078 -21.21 5.56 22.26
CA MET A 1078 -20.85 6.29 21.04
C MET A 1078 -19.50 5.82 20.47
N GLU A 1079 -18.55 5.52 21.35
CA GLU A 1079 -17.22 4.97 21.04
C GLU A 1079 -17.35 3.56 20.41
N ASP A 1080 -18.21 2.70 20.97
CA ASP A 1080 -18.60 1.39 20.44
C ASP A 1080 -19.19 1.51 19.02
N VAL A 1081 -20.17 2.41 18.82
CA VAL A 1081 -20.87 2.55 17.53
C VAL A 1081 -19.98 3.15 16.44
N ALA A 1082 -19.08 4.08 16.79
CA ALA A 1082 -18.06 4.57 15.87
C ALA A 1082 -17.04 3.47 15.49
N THR A 1083 -16.65 2.62 16.45
CA THR A 1083 -15.78 1.47 16.22
C THR A 1083 -16.45 0.40 15.34
N CYS A 1084 -17.75 0.17 15.53
CA CYS A 1084 -18.55 -0.67 14.64
C CYS A 1084 -18.71 -0.08 13.23
N LEU A 1085 -18.83 1.25 13.10
CA LEU A 1085 -18.82 1.92 11.80
C LEU A 1085 -17.47 1.73 11.08
N TYR A 1086 -16.36 1.74 11.82
CA TYR A 1086 -15.02 1.41 11.32
C TYR A 1086 -14.91 -0.06 10.87
N ASP A 1087 -15.22 -1.08 11.71
CA ASP A 1087 -15.26 -2.52 11.29
C ASP A 1087 -16.11 -2.69 10.03
N ARG A 1088 -17.29 -2.08 10.02
CA ARG A 1088 -18.26 -2.27 8.94
C ARG A 1088 -17.82 -1.58 7.66
N THR A 1089 -17.08 -0.47 7.76
CA THR A 1089 -16.46 0.19 6.60
C THR A 1089 -15.30 -0.64 6.05
N GLY A 1090 -14.53 -1.35 6.89
CA GLY A 1090 -13.54 -2.33 6.42
C GLY A 1090 -14.12 -3.41 5.49
N ARG A 1091 -15.41 -3.75 5.61
CA ARG A 1091 -16.10 -4.71 4.72
C ARG A 1091 -16.49 -4.15 3.35
N VAL A 1092 -16.33 -2.84 3.13
CA VAL A 1092 -16.44 -2.21 1.81
C VAL A 1092 -15.19 -2.57 0.99
N PRO A 1093 -15.28 -2.87 -0.32
CA PRO A 1093 -14.10 -3.22 -1.12
C PRO A 1093 -13.03 -2.11 -1.08
N PRO A 1094 -11.72 -2.43 -0.97
CA PRO A 1094 -10.65 -1.44 -0.85
C PRO A 1094 -10.64 -0.38 -1.97
N ALA A 1095 -10.92 -0.76 -3.22
CA ALA A 1095 -11.04 0.16 -4.35
C ALA A 1095 -12.20 1.17 -4.20
N VAL A 1096 -13.28 0.82 -3.48
CA VAL A 1096 -14.38 1.74 -3.16
C VAL A 1096 -14.01 2.61 -1.95
N ARG A 1097 -13.36 2.04 -0.92
CA ARG A 1097 -12.85 2.80 0.22
C ARG A 1097 -11.82 3.87 -0.19
N LEU A 1098 -10.91 3.55 -1.11
CA LEU A 1098 -9.92 4.51 -1.62
C LEU A 1098 -10.58 5.72 -2.31
N LEU A 1099 -11.65 5.50 -3.08
CA LEU A 1099 -12.46 6.57 -3.67
C LEU A 1099 -13.21 7.38 -2.61
N TRP A 1100 -13.57 6.78 -1.47
CA TRP A 1100 -14.17 7.49 -0.34
C TRP A 1100 -13.11 8.36 0.37
N ALA A 1101 -11.92 7.82 0.64
CA ALA A 1101 -10.80 8.58 1.17
C ALA A 1101 -10.48 9.80 0.28
N GLN A 1102 -10.25 9.61 -1.01
CA GLN A 1102 -10.01 10.69 -1.96
C GLN A 1102 -11.14 11.74 -1.97
N LYS A 1103 -12.41 11.33 -1.88
CA LYS A 1103 -13.55 12.26 -1.90
C LYS A 1103 -13.72 13.07 -0.60
N ILE A 1104 -13.27 12.53 0.53
CA ILE A 1104 -13.44 13.12 1.88
C ILE A 1104 -12.16 13.82 2.38
N SER A 1105 -10.99 13.45 1.85
CA SER A 1105 -9.66 13.94 2.28
C SER A 1105 -9.17 15.18 1.53
N GLN A 1106 -9.77 15.54 0.39
CA GLN A 1106 -9.36 16.75 -0.34
C GLN A 1106 -9.69 18.00 0.48
N PHE A 1107 -8.77 18.97 0.51
CA PHE A 1107 -8.79 20.20 1.32
C PHE A 1107 -9.86 21.24 0.91
N ASP A 1108 -11.02 20.78 0.48
CA ASP A 1108 -12.12 21.58 -0.05
C ASP A 1108 -13.43 21.35 0.72
N ALA A 1109 -14.50 22.03 0.33
CA ALA A 1109 -15.76 22.19 1.10
C ALA A 1109 -16.25 20.93 1.86
N PRO A 1110 -16.64 21.06 3.16
CA PRO A 1110 -16.94 19.93 4.03
C PRO A 1110 -18.12 19.10 3.50
N THR A 1111 -17.83 17.84 3.19
CA THR A 1111 -18.87 16.87 2.77
C THR A 1111 -19.73 16.48 3.97
N ASP A 1112 -21.06 16.59 3.81
CA ASP A 1112 -22.05 16.07 4.77
C ASP A 1112 -22.16 14.55 4.62
N LEU A 1113 -21.65 13.84 5.62
CA LEU A 1113 -21.62 12.39 5.75
C LEU A 1113 -22.81 11.85 6.54
N ARG A 1114 -23.76 12.70 6.97
CA ARG A 1114 -25.03 12.26 7.55
C ARG A 1114 -25.83 11.38 6.59
N LEU A 1115 -25.67 11.57 5.28
CA LEU A 1115 -26.21 10.69 4.24
C LEU A 1115 -25.06 10.08 3.44
N LEU A 1116 -24.64 8.87 3.81
CA LEU A 1116 -23.52 8.16 3.15
C LEU A 1116 -23.76 7.85 1.67
N SER A 1117 -25.00 8.02 1.18
CA SER A 1117 -25.34 7.99 -0.25
C SER A 1117 -24.68 9.07 -1.11
N VAL A 1118 -24.04 10.07 -0.51
CA VAL A 1118 -23.20 11.06 -1.22
C VAL A 1118 -21.87 10.44 -1.69
N LEU A 1119 -21.44 9.32 -1.12
CA LEU A 1119 -20.16 8.69 -1.42
C LEU A 1119 -20.17 7.94 -2.78
N PRO A 1120 -19.06 8.00 -3.55
CA PRO A 1120 -19.00 7.38 -4.87
C PRO A 1120 -19.16 5.86 -4.79
N ARG A 1121 -19.77 5.26 -5.82
CA ARG A 1121 -20.09 3.82 -5.93
C ARG A 1121 -20.99 3.25 -4.81
N TRP A 1122 -21.53 4.06 -3.88
CA TRP A 1122 -22.41 3.60 -2.78
C TRP A 1122 -23.53 2.64 -3.25
N GLY A 1123 -24.21 2.97 -4.35
CA GLY A 1123 -25.31 2.17 -4.89
C GLY A 1123 -24.94 0.73 -5.29
N GLU A 1124 -23.66 0.44 -5.56
CA GLU A 1124 -23.15 -0.91 -5.88
C GLU A 1124 -23.08 -1.82 -4.65
N LEU A 1125 -23.00 -1.25 -3.45
CA LEU A 1125 -22.82 -2.01 -2.22
C LEU A 1125 -24.07 -2.85 -1.84
N PRO A 1126 -23.89 -4.00 -1.16
CA PRO A 1126 -24.98 -4.79 -0.63
C PRO A 1126 -25.96 -3.96 0.20
N LEU A 1127 -27.27 -4.22 0.07
CA LEU A 1127 -28.31 -3.47 0.77
C LEU A 1127 -28.19 -3.58 2.30
N GLU A 1128 -27.77 -4.74 2.79
CA GLU A 1128 -27.49 -4.99 4.20
C GLU A 1128 -26.33 -4.11 4.69
N LEU A 1129 -25.19 -4.15 4.01
CA LEU A 1129 -24.01 -3.33 4.35
C LEU A 1129 -24.32 -1.82 4.35
N ARG A 1130 -25.08 -1.32 3.36
CA ARG A 1130 -25.54 0.07 3.33
C ARG A 1130 -26.46 0.44 4.48
N ARG A 1131 -27.36 -0.48 4.87
CA ARG A 1131 -28.25 -0.27 6.03
C ARG A 1131 -27.48 -0.25 7.33
N ASP A 1132 -26.53 -1.15 7.53
CA ASP A 1132 -25.68 -1.18 8.73
C ASP A 1132 -24.91 0.14 8.88
N LEU A 1133 -24.16 0.54 7.83
CA LEU A 1133 -23.37 1.77 7.80
C LEU A 1133 -24.23 3.01 8.07
N GLN A 1134 -25.34 3.18 7.34
CA GLN A 1134 -26.24 4.31 7.54
C GLN A 1134 -26.92 4.28 8.93
N SER A 1135 -27.21 3.10 9.49
CA SER A 1135 -27.81 2.98 10.84
C SER A 1135 -26.84 3.41 11.95
N PHE A 1136 -25.54 3.12 11.80
CA PHE A 1136 -24.53 3.62 12.74
C PHE A 1136 -24.39 5.15 12.65
N THR A 1137 -24.31 5.70 11.43
CA THR A 1137 -24.29 7.15 11.18
C THR A 1137 -25.54 7.85 11.73
N ASP A 1138 -26.74 7.38 11.39
CA ASP A 1138 -28.01 7.97 11.86
C ASP A 1138 -28.09 7.98 13.39
N TRP A 1139 -27.61 6.92 14.05
CA TRP A 1139 -27.60 6.82 15.51
C TRP A 1139 -26.59 7.77 16.16
N LEU A 1140 -25.38 7.92 15.60
CA LEU A 1140 -24.38 8.89 16.08
C LEU A 1140 -24.90 10.33 15.94
N PHE A 1141 -25.41 10.69 14.76
CA PHE A 1141 -26.02 12.01 14.56
C PHE A 1141 -27.25 12.26 15.45
N ALA A 1142 -28.00 11.22 15.84
CA ALA A 1142 -29.11 11.34 16.79
C ALA A 1142 -28.67 11.59 18.25
N LYS A 1143 -27.38 11.45 18.59
CA LYS A 1143 -26.83 11.86 19.90
C LYS A 1143 -26.49 13.35 19.96
N ALA A 1144 -26.32 14.01 18.81
CA ALA A 1144 -25.98 15.44 18.73
C ALA A 1144 -27.22 16.34 18.64
N ASN A 1145 -27.08 17.58 19.12
CA ASN A 1145 -28.11 18.60 19.05
C ASN A 1145 -28.17 19.22 17.65
N ALA A 1146 -29.17 18.83 16.86
CA ALA A 1146 -29.35 19.29 15.48
C ALA A 1146 -29.61 20.80 15.31
N LEU A 1147 -29.77 21.56 16.41
CA LEU A 1147 -29.86 23.03 16.38
C LEU A 1147 -28.48 23.72 16.47
N ILE A 1148 -27.40 22.97 16.71
CA ILE A 1148 -26.04 23.50 16.88
C ILE A 1148 -25.16 22.98 15.73
N PRO A 1149 -24.78 23.83 14.75
CA PRO A 1149 -23.97 23.42 13.61
C PRO A 1149 -22.65 22.75 13.98
N GLU A 1150 -22.00 23.21 15.06
CA GLU A 1150 -20.72 22.69 15.55
C GLU A 1150 -20.85 21.27 16.13
N ALA A 1151 -22.00 20.94 16.75
CA ALA A 1151 -22.28 19.59 17.25
C ALA A 1151 -22.51 18.60 16.10
N LEU A 1152 -23.15 19.06 15.01
CA LEU A 1152 -23.31 18.28 13.78
C LEU A 1152 -21.97 18.11 13.05
N ALA A 1153 -21.14 19.15 12.99
CA ALA A 1153 -19.79 19.09 12.42
C ALA A 1153 -18.92 18.07 13.17
N PHE A 1154 -18.97 18.04 14.51
CA PHE A 1154 -18.24 17.06 15.30
C PHE A 1154 -18.65 15.61 14.96
N MET A 1155 -19.96 15.31 14.88
CA MET A 1155 -20.42 13.96 14.49
C MET A 1155 -20.05 13.61 13.05
N ASN A 1156 -20.12 14.59 12.15
CA ASN A 1156 -19.68 14.44 10.76
C ASN A 1156 -18.18 14.10 10.69
N ASP A 1157 -17.38 14.67 11.57
CA ASP A 1157 -15.94 14.47 11.64
C ASP A 1157 -15.57 13.15 12.34
N VAL A 1158 -16.34 12.68 13.32
CA VAL A 1158 -16.21 11.30 13.85
C VAL A 1158 -16.51 10.26 12.76
N VAL A 1159 -17.58 10.46 11.97
CA VAL A 1159 -17.91 9.62 10.82
C VAL A 1159 -16.82 9.71 9.74
N ARG A 1160 -16.24 10.89 9.49
CA ARG A 1160 -15.08 11.07 8.61
C ARG A 1160 -13.90 10.22 9.08
N VAL A 1161 -13.46 10.39 10.33
CA VAL A 1161 -12.30 9.67 10.88
C VAL A 1161 -12.52 8.16 10.81
N ALA A 1162 -13.69 7.65 11.20
CA ALA A 1162 -14.01 6.22 11.10
C ALA A 1162 -13.94 5.68 9.65
N VAL A 1163 -14.36 6.46 8.65
CA VAL A 1163 -14.28 6.08 7.23
C VAL A 1163 -12.86 6.19 6.68
N LEU A 1164 -12.10 7.23 7.04
CA LEU A 1164 -10.72 7.43 6.58
C LEU A 1164 -9.77 6.36 7.15
N LEU A 1165 -9.89 6.04 8.45
CA LEU A 1165 -9.11 4.98 9.10
C LEU A 1165 -9.38 3.60 8.48
N ALA A 1166 -10.63 3.32 8.08
CA ALA A 1166 -10.98 2.07 7.40
C ALA A 1166 -10.48 2.04 5.95
N ALA A 1167 -10.23 3.20 5.34
CA ALA A 1167 -9.84 3.33 3.94
C ALA A 1167 -8.32 3.33 3.70
N HIS A 1168 -7.52 3.64 4.72
CA HIS A 1168 -6.08 3.41 4.71
C HIS A 1168 -5.73 2.01 5.23
N ALA A 1169 -4.51 1.56 4.92
CA ALA A 1169 -3.89 0.52 5.74
C ALA A 1169 -3.75 1.07 7.18
N PRO A 1170 -4.05 0.29 8.23
CA PRO A 1170 -4.06 0.81 9.60
C PRO A 1170 -2.65 1.22 10.02
N VAL A 1171 -2.42 2.53 10.16
CA VAL A 1171 -1.08 3.13 10.29
C VAL A 1171 -0.34 2.69 11.56
N GLY A 1172 -1.06 2.27 12.60
CA GLY A 1172 -0.50 1.61 13.78
C GLY A 1172 0.15 0.23 13.53
N HIS A 1173 0.00 -0.38 12.35
CA HIS A 1173 0.50 -1.74 12.03
C HIS A 1173 1.70 -1.77 11.07
N ILE A 1174 2.39 -0.64 10.91
CA ILE A 1174 3.82 -0.65 10.53
C ILE A 1174 4.61 0.13 11.59
N VAL A 1175 4.52 -0.33 12.84
CA VAL A 1175 5.57 0.01 13.80
C VAL A 1175 6.87 -0.57 13.26
N ALA A 1176 7.87 0.28 13.10
CA ALA A 1176 9.22 -0.13 12.77
C ALA A 1176 10.06 -0.19 14.05
N GLY A 1177 10.91 -1.21 14.13
CA GLY A 1177 11.96 -1.30 15.15
C GLY A 1177 13.17 -2.05 14.62
N HIS A 1178 14.19 -2.16 15.45
CA HIS A 1178 15.39 -2.94 15.15
C HIS A 1178 15.91 -3.71 16.37
N ALA A 1179 16.70 -4.76 16.13
CA ALA A 1179 17.48 -5.40 17.18
C ALA A 1179 18.70 -4.51 17.53
N PRO A 1180 18.82 -3.95 18.75
CA PRO A 1180 19.93 -3.06 19.11
C PRO A 1180 21.28 -3.81 19.17
N PHE A 1181 21.24 -5.12 19.39
CA PHE A 1181 22.42 -5.99 19.47
C PHE A 1181 22.18 -7.27 18.67
N ALA A 1182 23.26 -7.93 18.25
CA ALA A 1182 23.18 -9.24 17.62
C ALA A 1182 22.78 -10.31 18.66
N ALA A 1183 21.85 -11.18 18.31
CA ALA A 1183 21.27 -12.18 19.21
C ALA A 1183 21.10 -13.54 18.51
N THR A 1184 21.25 -14.62 19.29
CA THR A 1184 21.00 -16.01 18.82
C THR A 1184 20.20 -16.76 19.87
N GLY A 1185 19.33 -17.67 19.44
CA GLY A 1185 18.40 -18.37 20.34
C GLY A 1185 17.55 -19.42 19.65
N ARG A 1186 16.50 -19.89 20.34
CA ARG A 1186 15.58 -20.95 19.91
C ARG A 1186 14.13 -20.53 20.07
N LEU A 1187 13.23 -21.35 19.55
CA LEU A 1187 11.78 -21.18 19.70
C LEU A 1187 11.41 -21.05 21.19
N GLY A 1188 10.71 -19.98 21.56
CA GLY A 1188 10.31 -19.68 22.95
C GLY A 1188 11.24 -18.71 23.71
N ASP A 1189 12.44 -18.43 23.22
CA ASP A 1189 13.35 -17.45 23.84
C ASP A 1189 12.83 -16.01 23.67
N ARG A 1190 13.35 -15.09 24.51
CA ARG A 1190 13.04 -13.66 24.46
C ARG A 1190 14.15 -12.88 23.76
N LEU A 1191 13.76 -11.94 22.90
CA LEU A 1191 14.66 -11.05 22.16
C LEU A 1191 14.25 -9.60 22.41
N THR A 1192 15.22 -8.73 22.70
CA THR A 1192 14.98 -7.29 22.87
C THR A 1192 15.06 -6.58 21.52
N LEU A 1193 14.08 -5.72 21.25
CA LEU A 1193 14.02 -4.78 20.13
C LEU A 1193 13.90 -3.36 20.66
N VAL A 1194 14.31 -2.38 19.86
CA VAL A 1194 14.01 -0.96 20.07
C VAL A 1194 12.96 -0.52 19.04
N ILE A 1195 11.96 0.25 19.47
CA ILE A 1195 10.98 0.90 18.59
C ILE A 1195 11.63 2.13 17.95
N ASP A 1196 11.63 2.19 16.63
CA ASP A 1196 12.08 3.36 15.85
C ASP A 1196 10.94 4.34 15.59
N LYS A 1197 9.74 3.82 15.25
CA LYS A 1197 8.52 4.60 14.98
C LYS A 1197 7.27 3.79 15.32
N GLY A 1198 6.29 4.43 15.96
CA GLY A 1198 4.97 3.85 16.28
C GLY A 1198 4.75 3.56 17.77
N LEU A 1199 3.55 3.10 18.13
CA LEU A 1199 3.21 2.64 19.49
C LEU A 1199 3.06 1.11 19.47
N VAL A 1200 3.65 0.43 20.46
CA VAL A 1200 3.57 -1.03 20.63
C VAL A 1200 2.75 -1.37 21.86
N ARG A 1201 2.05 -2.50 21.82
CA ARG A 1201 1.30 -3.06 22.95
C ARG A 1201 1.70 -4.50 23.27
N LEU A 1202 1.48 -4.90 24.53
CA LEU A 1202 1.60 -6.30 24.95
C LEU A 1202 0.67 -7.17 24.09
N GLY A 1203 1.14 -8.36 23.69
CA GLY A 1203 0.40 -9.28 22.83
C GLY A 1203 0.46 -8.99 21.32
N MET A 1204 1.02 -7.85 20.89
CA MET A 1204 1.23 -7.53 19.46
C MET A 1204 2.18 -8.56 18.82
N GLN A 1205 1.96 -8.93 17.56
CA GLN A 1205 2.87 -9.83 16.86
C GLN A 1205 4.07 -9.05 16.32
N VAL A 1206 5.19 -9.73 16.07
CA VAL A 1206 6.39 -9.11 15.51
C VAL A 1206 7.02 -10.06 14.51
N SER A 1207 7.36 -9.57 13.32
CA SER A 1207 8.24 -10.25 12.37
C SER A 1207 9.62 -9.58 12.34
N ILE A 1208 10.69 -10.37 12.31
CA ILE A 1208 12.08 -9.89 12.28
C ILE A 1208 12.78 -10.55 11.09
N GLU A 1209 13.36 -9.72 10.22
CA GLU A 1209 14.11 -10.17 9.04
C GLU A 1209 15.53 -10.57 9.45
N THR A 1210 15.96 -11.80 9.15
CA THR A 1210 17.33 -12.25 9.44
C THR A 1210 18.26 -11.97 8.25
N ALA A 1211 19.56 -11.80 8.53
CA ALA A 1211 20.59 -11.60 7.50
C ALA A 1211 20.75 -12.78 6.51
N ALA A 1212 20.08 -13.91 6.75
CA ALA A 1212 20.02 -15.07 5.88
C ALA A 1212 18.68 -15.20 5.09
N GLY A 1213 17.79 -14.20 5.18
CA GLY A 1213 16.50 -14.17 4.48
C GLY A 1213 15.36 -14.98 5.14
N GLY A 1214 15.63 -15.68 6.25
CA GLY A 1214 14.58 -16.33 7.05
C GLY A 1214 13.84 -15.32 7.93
N THR A 1215 12.58 -15.61 8.29
CA THR A 1215 11.73 -14.74 9.10
C THR A 1215 11.52 -15.33 10.49
N ILE A 1216 11.85 -14.57 11.53
CA ILE A 1216 11.46 -14.90 12.90
C ILE A 1216 10.11 -14.25 13.17
N ARG A 1217 9.19 -14.96 13.83
CA ARG A 1217 7.98 -14.36 14.42
C ARG A 1217 7.98 -14.51 15.93
N GLY A 1218 7.40 -13.52 16.60
CA GLY A 1218 7.21 -13.49 18.04
C GLY A 1218 5.99 -12.70 18.46
N ILE A 1219 5.77 -12.63 19.78
CA ILE A 1219 4.73 -11.84 20.43
C ILE A 1219 5.37 -10.96 21.49
N VAL A 1220 4.93 -9.71 21.61
CA VAL A 1220 5.38 -8.77 22.64
C VAL A 1220 4.95 -9.25 24.03
N ASP A 1221 5.94 -9.48 24.90
CA ASP A 1221 5.78 -10.16 26.20
C ASP A 1221 6.12 -9.23 27.39
N ASP A 1222 6.89 -8.16 27.17
CA ASP A 1222 7.19 -7.09 28.14
C ASP A 1222 7.67 -5.81 27.42
N MET A 1223 7.52 -4.62 28.01
CA MET A 1223 7.85 -3.31 27.41
C MET A 1223 8.40 -2.30 28.43
N SER A 1224 9.37 -1.47 28.02
CA SER A 1224 10.00 -0.44 28.86
C SER A 1224 10.46 0.75 28.02
N GLY A 1225 9.62 1.78 27.91
CA GLY A 1225 9.91 2.95 27.06
C GLY A 1225 9.91 2.56 25.58
N LEU A 1226 11.04 2.75 24.89
CA LEU A 1226 11.23 2.29 23.51
C LEU A 1226 11.76 0.85 23.42
N GLU A 1227 12.17 0.21 24.52
CA GLU A 1227 12.60 -1.19 24.50
C GLU A 1227 11.43 -2.15 24.65
N VAL A 1228 11.40 -3.18 23.81
CA VAL A 1228 10.36 -4.21 23.79
C VAL A 1228 11.00 -5.58 23.85
N ARG A 1229 10.53 -6.45 24.75
CA ARG A 1229 10.94 -7.86 24.82
C ARG A 1229 9.90 -8.74 24.14
N VAL A 1230 10.30 -9.31 22.99
CA VAL A 1230 9.50 -10.18 22.14
C VAL A 1230 9.84 -11.63 22.46
N LYS A 1231 8.83 -12.44 22.76
CA LYS A 1231 8.95 -13.89 22.91
C LYS A 1231 8.76 -14.56 21.55
N VAL A 1232 9.75 -15.34 21.10
CA VAL A 1232 9.76 -15.97 19.77
C VAL A 1232 8.76 -17.12 19.69
N THR A 1233 7.84 -17.06 18.73
CA THR A 1233 6.72 -18.00 18.53
C THR A 1233 6.79 -18.80 17.23
N GLN A 1234 7.61 -18.39 16.26
CA GLN A 1234 7.83 -19.15 15.01
C GLN A 1234 9.23 -18.86 14.45
N ILE A 1235 9.94 -19.90 14.00
CA ILE A 1235 11.24 -19.80 13.31
C ILE A 1235 11.35 -20.88 12.23
N ASP A 1236 11.98 -20.55 11.11
CA ASP A 1236 12.12 -21.45 9.95
C ASP A 1236 13.19 -22.56 10.15
N THR A 1237 14.02 -22.45 11.18
CA THR A 1237 15.17 -23.34 11.45
C THR A 1237 15.30 -23.64 12.94
N ALA A 1238 16.13 -24.63 13.33
CA ALA A 1238 16.23 -25.12 14.70
C ALA A 1238 16.80 -24.11 15.73
N ALA A 1239 17.47 -23.05 15.26
CA ALA A 1239 17.97 -21.94 16.07
C ALA A 1239 18.05 -20.69 15.18
N PHE A 1240 17.70 -19.52 15.72
CA PHE A 1240 17.73 -18.26 14.99
C PHE A 1240 19.00 -17.46 15.24
N ALA A 1241 19.33 -16.57 14.29
CA ALA A 1241 20.38 -15.57 14.43
C ALA A 1241 19.89 -14.22 13.86
N VAL A 1242 20.04 -13.17 14.66
CA VAL A 1242 19.65 -11.79 14.35
C VAL A 1242 20.89 -10.90 14.44
N SER A 1243 21.15 -10.08 13.43
CA SER A 1243 22.22 -9.09 13.45
C SER A 1243 21.79 -7.81 14.19
N ALA A 1244 22.74 -7.07 14.75
CA ALA A 1244 22.47 -5.71 15.20
C ALA A 1244 21.97 -4.87 14.01
N GLY A 1245 20.95 -4.04 14.23
CA GLY A 1245 20.27 -3.27 13.17
C GLY A 1245 19.33 -4.08 12.28
N ALA A 1246 19.07 -5.37 12.56
CA ALA A 1246 18.06 -6.14 11.83
C ALA A 1246 16.66 -5.54 11.99
N LYS A 1247 15.99 -5.26 10.86
CA LYS A 1247 14.66 -4.64 10.83
C LYS A 1247 13.59 -5.59 11.41
N ALA A 1248 12.72 -5.04 12.24
CA ALA A 1248 11.54 -5.68 12.79
C ALA A 1248 10.28 -4.87 12.45
N ARG A 1249 9.18 -5.56 12.16
CA ARG A 1249 7.85 -4.97 11.94
C ARG A 1249 6.89 -5.55 12.96
N PHE A 1250 6.20 -4.70 13.71
CA PHE A 1250 5.14 -5.15 14.63
C PHE A 1250 3.79 -5.14 13.91
N LEU A 1251 2.96 -6.17 14.17
CA LEU A 1251 1.77 -6.57 13.42
C LEU A 1251 0.57 -6.80 14.34
#